data_AF-G0RK00-F1
#
_entry.id   AF-G0RK00-F1
#
_cell.length_a   1.000
_cell.length_b   1.000
_cell.length_c   1.000
_cell.angle_alpha   90.00
_cell.angle_beta   90.00
_cell.angle_gamma   90.00
#
_symmetry.space_group_name_H-M   'P 1'
#
loop_
_entity.id
_entity.type
_entity.pdbx_description
1 polymer ?
#
loop_
_entity_poly.entity_id
_entity_poly.type
_entity_poly.pdbx_seq_one_letter_code
_entity_poly.pdbx_strand_id
1 'polypeptide(L)'
;MGSSKKNLKATKKFEKKHLKDVLDKRKAGAKLKQKLQIREKQKAKRAQDSEFIKGSKEGQDGAAVKKPAGKVKKVTEMSVDDFFQGGFEDIIDNKAKAGKLGKRKRGDTKEAEDEASEGSESEVSINGAPVASDSDDDESGDDDDDDAAGPGMSKEAMKGLAEKDPEFYKFLKENDPEALDFDENADLAEVDELSAGEEDSDSELPKKKRKKGNKAEEVAAQTNELTRSQVAAWRKAMTETKSLRATRQVVLAFRCAAHLNEADEEGQADQRRSINSPEVFNDILLLALKEVPLVMNHHLPVKESAAGKVYVQTEGKKFKTLSLLLKSYISSIMHLLSSLSDDGTITVTLLAIVEILPYLLSFKKLIKALAKSMVNLWAQAAGSHSSRVTAFRVIRRLVIIGDKGIRETVLKAVYQGLVQGCRVTNHNTLPGIDMMKFSAAGLWGIDQAVGYTTAFTFIRQLAIHLRNSIVNNKNNSFRMVYNWQFTHSLDFWARVLAEHCTPLKEAEAGKESQLRPLIYPLVQVTLGAMRLIPTSLYFPLRFHLVRSLLVLSQAADVYIPLASPLLEVLNSAEMKKPPKASTLKPLDFAVSYRAPKAYLRTRVYQDGIGDEVAELMSGFLYIWSKSISFPELALPVIIQLKRWLKQVSSKSSGNKNAKLVSQFSVLVQKLEANAKFIEEKRARVDFAPKHRSQVDAFLKDFDAAKTPLGAYVVAQAAARAERAKVLAEARKEDEKKRKEDEKAGLKGDDDVEEEEEDSEEDVDLAEEDDDDEEEGGEDDEDDE
;
A
#
# COMPACT_ATOMS: atom_id res chain seq x y z
N MET A 1 33.82 -37.94 29.36
CA MET A 1 34.49 -37.24 30.48
C MET A 1 35.56 -36.30 29.92
N GLY A 2 35.30 -34.99 29.93
CA GLY A 2 36.19 -33.97 29.38
C GLY A 2 36.60 -32.91 30.42
N SER A 3 37.84 -33.05 30.91
CA SER A 3 38.75 -32.03 31.46
C SER A 3 38.20 -30.64 31.85
N SER A 4 37.95 -30.43 33.15
CA SER A 4 37.78 -29.10 33.76
C SER A 4 39.14 -28.39 33.92
N LYS A 5 39.41 -27.34 33.13
CA LYS A 5 40.60 -26.48 33.34
C LYS A 5 40.44 -25.70 34.65
N LYS A 6 41.30 -26.01 35.63
CA LYS A 6 41.40 -25.36 36.94
C LYS A 6 41.81 -23.88 36.78
N ASN A 7 40.98 -22.96 37.28
CA ASN A 7 41.34 -21.54 37.45
C ASN A 7 42.63 -21.40 38.27
N LEU A 8 43.65 -20.78 37.67
CA LEU A 8 44.97 -20.54 38.25
C LEU A 8 44.86 -19.75 39.57
N LYS A 9 45.67 -20.10 40.58
CA LYS A 9 45.63 -19.46 41.92
C LYS A 9 45.78 -17.93 41.90
N ALA A 10 46.36 -17.38 40.82
CA ALA A 10 46.50 -15.95 40.60
C ALA A 10 45.16 -15.24 40.35
N THR A 11 44.25 -15.82 39.55
CA THR A 11 42.93 -15.21 39.26
C THR A 11 42.04 -15.20 40.51
N LYS A 12 42.03 -16.29 41.30
CA LYS A 12 41.32 -16.31 42.59
C LYS A 12 41.84 -15.29 43.61
N LYS A 13 43.14 -14.97 43.58
CA LYS A 13 43.75 -13.97 44.47
C LYS A 13 43.41 -12.54 44.04
N PHE A 14 43.32 -12.28 42.74
CA PHE A 14 42.87 -11.01 42.19
C PHE A 14 41.38 -10.75 42.46
N GLU A 15 40.52 -11.74 42.24
CA GLU A 15 39.09 -11.70 42.57
C GLU A 15 38.85 -11.36 44.05
N LYS A 16 39.62 -11.99 44.95
CA LYS A 16 39.42 -11.82 46.39
C LYS A 16 40.00 -10.51 46.96
N LYS A 17 41.06 -9.95 46.37
CA LYS A 17 41.79 -8.79 46.94
C LYS A 17 41.67 -7.49 46.17
N HIS A 18 41.46 -7.52 44.86
CA HIS A 18 41.60 -6.32 44.02
C HIS A 18 40.39 -6.03 43.12
N LEU A 19 39.48 -7.00 42.94
CA LEU A 19 38.31 -6.82 42.07
C LEU A 19 37.36 -5.72 42.55
N LYS A 20 37.11 -5.61 43.86
CA LYS A 20 36.24 -4.55 44.42
C LYS A 20 36.81 -3.15 44.16
N ASP A 21 38.08 -2.92 44.48
CA ASP A 21 38.74 -1.63 44.28
C ASP A 21 38.80 -1.22 42.80
N VAL A 22 39.01 -2.19 41.90
CA VAL A 22 39.02 -1.94 40.45
C VAL A 22 37.63 -1.62 39.93
N LEU A 23 36.59 -2.33 40.41
CA LEU A 23 35.20 -2.03 40.07
C LEU A 23 34.76 -0.65 40.60
N ASP A 24 35.18 -0.26 41.79
CA ASP A 24 34.83 1.03 42.37
C ASP A 24 35.52 2.19 41.65
N LYS A 25 36.79 2.04 41.24
CA LYS A 25 37.47 3.01 40.36
C LYS A 25 36.81 3.10 38.98
N ARG A 26 36.37 1.97 38.40
CA ARG A 26 35.65 1.94 37.11
C ARG A 26 34.27 2.60 37.21
N LYS A 27 33.53 2.37 38.30
CA LYS A 27 32.24 3.03 38.59
C LYS A 27 32.41 4.54 38.84
N ALA A 28 33.47 4.96 39.52
CA ALA A 28 33.78 6.38 39.71
C ALA A 28 34.08 7.09 38.37
N GLY A 29 34.88 6.46 37.50
CA GLY A 29 35.15 6.96 36.15
C GLY A 29 33.90 7.04 35.27
N ALA A 30 33.01 6.04 35.34
CA ALA A 30 31.73 6.04 34.64
C ALA A 30 30.81 7.18 35.12
N LYS A 31 30.70 7.41 36.43
CA LYS A 31 29.94 8.54 37.00
C LYS A 31 30.49 9.90 36.56
N LEU A 32 31.81 10.02 36.41
CA LEU A 32 32.45 11.26 35.97
C LEU A 32 32.20 11.53 34.48
N LYS A 33 32.29 10.51 33.63
CA LYS A 33 31.89 10.58 32.21
C LYS A 33 30.41 10.93 32.04
N GLN A 34 29.53 10.33 32.85
CA GLN A 34 28.10 10.62 32.83
C GLN A 34 27.81 12.08 33.22
N LYS A 35 28.48 12.61 34.26
CA LYS A 35 28.36 14.03 34.66
C LYS A 35 28.86 14.98 33.57
N LEU A 36 29.95 14.66 32.88
CA LEU A 36 30.47 15.46 31.77
C LEU A 36 29.48 15.49 30.59
N GLN A 37 28.91 14.34 30.20
CA GLN A 37 27.88 14.28 29.15
C GLN A 37 26.62 15.07 29.51
N ILE A 38 26.17 15.01 30.76
CA ILE A 38 25.02 15.81 31.22
C ILE A 38 25.34 17.31 31.15
N ARG A 39 26.55 17.71 31.54
CA ARG A 39 27.00 19.11 31.49
C ARG A 39 27.12 19.63 30.05
N GLU A 40 27.58 18.80 29.11
CA GLU A 40 27.60 19.14 27.68
C GLU A 40 26.20 19.25 27.10
N LYS A 41 25.30 18.31 27.42
CA LYS A 41 23.87 18.40 27.02
C LYS A 41 23.19 19.65 27.58
N GLN A 42 23.49 20.03 28.83
CA GLN A 42 22.96 21.28 29.42
C GLN A 42 23.55 22.53 28.76
N LYS A 43 24.84 22.52 28.38
CA LYS A 43 25.45 23.61 27.60
C LYS A 43 24.82 23.74 26.22
N ALA A 44 24.54 22.62 25.53
CA ALA A 44 23.87 22.62 24.23
C ALA A 44 22.43 23.16 24.33
N LYS A 45 21.66 22.76 25.35
CA LYS A 45 20.32 23.32 25.59
C LYS A 45 20.36 24.81 25.89
N ARG A 46 21.30 25.28 26.73
CA ARG A 46 21.46 26.72 27.01
C ARG A 46 21.88 27.53 25.78
N ALA A 47 22.66 26.94 24.87
CA ALA A 47 23.00 27.57 23.60
C ALA A 47 21.77 27.70 22.68
N GLN A 48 20.96 26.65 22.57
CA GLN A 48 19.69 26.67 21.82
C GLN A 48 18.68 27.67 22.41
N ASP A 49 18.54 27.74 23.74
CA ASP A 49 17.68 28.72 24.39
C ASP A 49 18.19 30.16 24.18
N SER A 50 19.52 30.36 24.15
CA SER A 50 20.12 31.67 23.86
C SER A 50 19.94 32.11 22.40
N GLU A 51 19.87 31.17 21.45
CA GLU A 51 19.53 31.43 20.05
C GLU A 51 18.03 31.74 19.87
N PHE A 52 17.16 31.07 20.63
CA PHE A 52 15.72 31.32 20.62
C PHE A 52 15.36 32.70 21.20
N ILE A 53 16.04 33.13 22.28
CA ILE A 53 15.78 34.42 22.94
C ILE A 53 16.29 35.62 22.11
N LYS A 54 17.33 35.43 21.27
CA LYS A 54 17.85 36.50 20.39
C LYS A 54 16.99 36.76 19.14
N GLY A 55 16.01 35.91 18.85
CA GLY A 55 15.14 36.02 17.67
C GLY A 55 13.92 36.95 17.84
N SER A 56 13.74 37.59 18.99
CA SER A 56 12.51 38.35 19.29
C SER A 56 12.78 39.76 19.84
N LYS A 57 13.29 40.68 19.00
CA LYS A 57 13.04 42.13 19.07
C LYS A 57 13.62 42.93 17.87
N GLU A 58 12.71 43.61 17.16
CA GLU A 58 12.81 44.86 16.37
C GLU A 58 13.68 44.96 15.09
N GLY A 59 13.01 45.09 13.92
CA GLY A 59 12.84 46.37 13.19
C GLY A 59 13.91 46.88 12.19
N GLN A 60 13.56 46.82 10.89
CA GLN A 60 13.97 47.67 9.73
C GLN A 60 15.46 47.99 9.46
N ASP A 61 16.03 47.45 8.37
CA ASP A 61 16.36 48.19 7.13
C ASP A 61 17.16 47.32 6.14
N GLY A 62 17.02 47.62 4.85
CA GLY A 62 17.54 46.81 3.75
C GLY A 62 19.07 46.76 3.64
N ALA A 63 19.61 45.55 3.57
CA ALA A 63 20.89 45.25 2.92
C ALA A 63 20.97 43.74 2.58
N ALA A 64 21.47 43.44 1.39
CA ALA A 64 21.67 42.08 0.88
C ALA A 64 22.49 41.21 1.86
N VAL A 65 21.87 40.19 2.43
CA VAL A 65 22.58 39.18 3.23
C VAL A 65 23.18 38.14 2.27
N LYS A 66 24.50 38.24 2.09
CA LYS A 66 25.33 37.16 1.55
C LYS A 66 25.13 35.91 2.43
N LYS A 67 24.69 34.80 1.83
CA LYS A 67 24.71 33.48 2.47
C LYS A 67 26.16 33.17 2.91
N PRO A 68 26.43 32.82 4.19
CA PRO A 68 27.72 32.30 4.56
C PRO A 68 27.88 30.92 3.91
N ALA A 69 28.88 30.80 3.05
CA ALA A 69 29.37 29.51 2.57
C ALA A 69 29.98 28.75 3.75
N GLY A 70 29.58 27.49 3.94
CA GLY A 70 30.33 26.52 4.73
C GLY A 70 29.69 26.05 6.04
N LYS A 71 28.78 25.07 5.93
CA LYS A 71 28.82 23.78 6.65
C LYS A 71 27.62 22.93 6.21
N VAL A 72 27.89 21.92 5.40
CA VAL A 72 26.92 20.89 5.01
C VAL A 72 26.60 20.06 6.25
N LYS A 73 25.34 20.07 6.72
CA LYS A 73 24.88 19.14 7.76
C LYS A 73 24.99 17.71 7.20
N LYS A 74 25.54 16.77 7.98
CA LYS A 74 25.60 15.35 7.58
C LYS A 74 24.18 14.84 7.36
N VAL A 75 23.97 13.97 6.36
CA VAL A 75 22.64 13.43 5.99
C VAL A 75 21.91 12.78 7.19
N THR A 76 22.67 12.26 8.14
CA THR A 76 22.19 11.66 9.40
C THR A 76 21.53 12.65 10.35
N GLU A 77 21.82 13.95 10.26
CA GLU A 77 21.35 15.00 11.18
C GLU A 77 20.14 15.79 10.65
N MET A 78 19.68 15.53 9.43
CA MET A 78 18.54 16.25 8.85
C MET A 78 17.21 15.70 9.36
N SER A 79 16.34 16.57 9.85
CA SER A 79 14.97 16.21 10.21
C SER A 79 14.14 15.88 8.97
N VAL A 80 12.98 15.23 9.15
CA VAL A 80 12.06 14.94 8.04
C VAL A 80 11.50 16.23 7.42
N ASP A 81 11.37 17.29 8.22
CA ASP A 81 10.92 18.60 7.73
C ASP A 81 12.02 19.32 6.92
N ASP A 82 13.30 19.18 7.32
CA ASP A 82 14.44 19.66 6.51
C ASP A 82 14.53 18.90 5.17
N PHE A 83 14.17 17.62 5.15
CA PHE A 83 14.11 16.82 3.93
C PHE A 83 13.02 17.32 2.98
N PHE A 84 11.82 17.62 3.49
CA PHE A 84 10.74 18.18 2.68
C PHE A 84 11.08 19.58 2.14
N GLN A 85 11.92 20.37 2.82
CA GLN A 85 12.32 21.70 2.35
C GLN A 85 13.41 21.69 1.25
N GLY A 86 13.69 20.53 0.62
CA GLY A 86 14.64 20.43 -0.49
C GLY A 86 16.07 20.13 -0.07
N GLY A 87 16.33 19.79 1.21
CA GLY A 87 17.67 19.44 1.71
C GLY A 87 18.32 18.23 1.02
N PHE A 88 17.57 17.45 0.23
CA PHE A 88 18.11 16.33 -0.54
C PHE A 88 18.76 16.76 -1.88
N GLU A 89 18.34 17.89 -2.48
CA GLU A 89 18.88 18.34 -3.77
C GLU A 89 20.39 18.61 -3.68
N ASP A 90 20.82 19.24 -2.59
CA ASP A 90 22.22 19.51 -2.27
C ASP A 90 23.08 18.23 -2.11
N ILE A 91 22.47 17.10 -1.75
CA ILE A 91 23.16 15.82 -1.56
C ILE A 91 23.35 15.10 -2.90
N ILE A 92 22.29 15.07 -3.71
CA ILE A 92 22.30 14.41 -5.02
C ILE A 92 23.23 15.15 -5.99
N ASP A 93 23.18 16.49 -5.99
CA ASP A 93 24.01 17.32 -6.88
C ASP A 93 25.51 17.24 -6.55
N ASN A 94 25.88 16.98 -5.29
CA ASN A 94 27.27 16.77 -4.90
C ASN A 94 27.80 15.38 -5.26
N LYS A 95 26.97 14.32 -5.23
CA LYS A 95 27.34 12.98 -5.72
C LYS A 95 27.63 12.99 -7.23
N ALA A 96 26.90 13.79 -8.01
CA ALA A 96 27.09 13.92 -9.46
C ALA A 96 28.41 14.63 -9.86
N LYS A 97 28.99 15.46 -8.99
CA LYS A 97 30.24 16.19 -9.26
C LYS A 97 31.53 15.40 -8.98
N ALA A 98 31.44 14.25 -8.29
CA ALA A 98 32.61 13.44 -7.97
C ALA A 98 33.13 12.59 -9.16
N GLY A 99 32.40 12.51 -10.27
CA GLY A 99 32.77 11.71 -11.45
C GLY A 99 33.43 12.52 -12.58
N LYS A 100 34.66 13.04 -12.39
CA LYS A 100 35.53 13.41 -13.53
C LYS A 100 37.01 13.50 -13.13
N LEU A 101 37.84 12.69 -13.81
CA LEU A 101 39.26 12.41 -13.56
C LEU A 101 40.20 13.64 -13.56
N GLY A 102 41.25 13.55 -12.73
CA GLY A 102 42.53 14.25 -12.92
C GLY A 102 43.71 13.28 -12.76
N LYS A 103 44.35 12.92 -13.88
CA LYS A 103 45.63 12.19 -13.93
C LYS A 103 46.72 12.98 -13.21
N ARG A 104 47.47 12.36 -12.28
CA ARG A 104 48.88 12.71 -12.03
C ARG A 104 49.69 11.57 -11.38
N LYS A 105 50.83 11.34 -12.03
CA LYS A 105 51.97 10.42 -11.90
C LYS A 105 52.58 10.25 -10.48
N ARG A 106 52.78 8.97 -10.10
CA ARG A 106 53.97 8.27 -9.54
C ARG A 106 54.82 8.94 -8.44
N GLY A 107 55.01 8.22 -7.32
CA GLY A 107 56.05 8.52 -6.33
C GLY A 107 56.04 7.67 -5.05
N ASP A 108 56.46 6.42 -5.19
CA ASP A 108 57.18 5.56 -4.21
C ASP A 108 56.50 4.93 -2.98
N THR A 109 57.06 3.75 -2.70
CA THR A 109 56.70 2.61 -1.87
C THR A 109 57.01 2.80 -0.37
N LYS A 110 56.23 2.15 0.50
CA LYS A 110 56.67 1.06 1.42
C LYS A 110 55.60 0.68 2.46
N GLU A 111 55.17 -0.58 2.35
CA GLU A 111 55.03 -1.61 3.40
C GLU A 111 54.47 -1.22 4.78
N ALA A 112 53.30 -1.75 5.12
CA ALA A 112 53.13 -2.88 6.06
C ALA A 112 51.69 -2.92 6.64
N GLU A 113 50.94 -3.90 6.15
CA GLU A 113 50.07 -4.87 6.85
C GLU A 113 49.30 -4.46 8.11
N ASP A 114 47.98 -4.50 7.93
CA ASP A 114 46.93 -5.16 8.73
C ASP A 114 47.24 -5.70 10.13
N GLU A 115 46.33 -5.43 11.07
CA GLU A 115 45.42 -6.48 11.59
C GLU A 115 44.43 -5.88 12.61
N ALA A 116 43.22 -6.40 12.54
CA ALA A 116 42.02 -6.03 13.27
C ALA A 116 42.06 -6.42 14.77
N SER A 117 41.21 -5.79 15.58
CA SER A 117 40.41 -6.49 16.60
C SER A 117 39.41 -5.55 17.31
N GLU A 118 38.15 -5.82 17.03
CA GLU A 118 36.98 -5.91 17.93
C GLU A 118 36.70 -4.91 19.07
N GLY A 119 35.48 -4.37 19.00
CA GLY A 119 34.45 -4.66 20.00
C GLY A 119 34.35 -3.75 21.23
N SER A 120 33.27 -2.96 21.32
CA SER A 120 32.33 -2.98 22.45
C SER A 120 31.22 -1.95 22.25
N GLU A 121 30.01 -2.47 22.09
CA GLU A 121 28.74 -1.75 22.02
C GLU A 121 28.38 -1.04 23.34
N SER A 122 27.58 0.02 23.23
CA SER A 122 26.55 0.30 24.23
C SER A 122 25.37 0.98 23.57
N GLU A 123 24.26 0.24 23.50
CA GLU A 123 22.94 0.66 23.05
C GLU A 123 22.33 1.79 23.87
N VAL A 124 21.45 2.58 23.23
CA VAL A 124 20.22 3.05 23.87
C VAL A 124 19.07 2.86 22.87
N SER A 125 18.10 2.06 23.31
CA SER A 125 16.91 1.60 22.60
C SER A 125 15.83 2.69 22.41
N ILE A 126 15.16 2.69 21.25
CA ILE A 126 13.78 3.18 21.08
C ILE A 126 13.05 2.22 20.12
N ASN A 127 11.89 1.76 20.59
CA ASN A 127 11.02 0.70 20.09
C ASN A 127 10.67 0.75 18.59
N GLY A 128 10.85 -0.39 17.92
CA GLY A 128 10.20 -0.76 16.66
C GLY A 128 9.54 -2.14 16.80
N ALA A 129 8.30 -2.26 16.34
CA ALA A 129 7.63 -3.55 16.14
C ALA A 129 7.76 -3.96 14.66
N PRO A 130 7.81 -5.27 14.35
CA PRO A 130 8.37 -5.79 13.11
C PRO A 130 7.33 -6.01 12.00
N VAL A 131 7.81 -6.01 10.76
CA VAL A 131 7.18 -6.72 9.64
C VAL A 131 8.28 -7.57 9.02
N ALA A 132 8.16 -8.89 9.21
CA ALA A 132 9.02 -9.92 8.66
C ALA A 132 8.72 -10.10 7.16
N SER A 133 9.78 -10.38 6.41
CA SER A 133 9.78 -10.91 5.05
C SER A 133 10.77 -12.05 5.11
N ASP A 134 10.28 -13.28 5.18
CA ASP A 134 11.11 -14.47 5.01
C ASP A 134 10.88 -15.04 3.61
N SER A 135 11.97 -15.50 3.01
CA SER A 135 12.00 -16.33 1.81
C SER A 135 12.44 -17.71 2.26
N ASP A 136 11.62 -18.72 1.97
CA ASP A 136 11.92 -20.12 2.22
C ASP A 136 13.00 -20.64 1.25
N ASP A 137 13.96 -21.38 1.79
CA ASP A 137 14.61 -22.50 1.10
C ASP A 137 14.89 -23.60 2.14
N ASP A 138 14.53 -24.82 1.79
CA ASP A 138 14.33 -25.99 2.64
C ASP A 138 15.65 -26.76 2.87
N GLU A 139 15.95 -27.12 4.13
CA GLU A 139 16.64 -28.39 4.42
C GLU A 139 16.22 -28.92 5.81
N SER A 140 15.69 -30.13 5.78
CA SER A 140 14.98 -30.88 6.82
C SER A 140 15.82 -31.33 8.03
N GLY A 141 15.23 -31.22 9.22
CA GLY A 141 15.69 -31.85 10.47
C GLY A 141 14.64 -31.73 11.58
N ASP A 142 13.94 -32.85 11.79
CA ASP A 142 12.88 -33.15 12.77
C ASP A 142 13.19 -32.70 14.23
N ASP A 143 12.25 -32.01 14.89
CA ASP A 143 12.03 -32.02 16.36
C ASP A 143 10.78 -31.19 16.74
N ASP A 144 9.71 -31.92 17.11
CA ASP A 144 8.63 -31.67 18.09
C ASP A 144 7.80 -30.35 18.13
N ASP A 145 6.48 -30.56 18.08
CA ASP A 145 5.34 -29.67 18.32
C ASP A 145 5.41 -28.78 19.58
N ASP A 146 5.16 -27.47 19.42
CA ASP A 146 4.31 -26.66 20.32
C ASP A 146 4.24 -25.19 19.81
N ASP A 147 3.19 -24.83 19.06
CA ASP A 147 2.87 -23.40 18.79
C ASP A 147 1.35 -23.16 18.75
N ALA A 148 0.76 -23.13 19.95
CA ALA A 148 -0.58 -22.61 20.18
C ALA A 148 -0.51 -21.25 20.92
N ALA A 149 -1.26 -20.29 20.38
CA ALA A 149 -1.74 -19.05 21.02
C ALA A 149 -0.75 -17.87 21.23
N GLY A 150 -1.04 -16.77 20.53
CA GLY A 150 -0.65 -15.42 20.96
C GLY A 150 -1.22 -15.03 22.34
N PRO A 151 -0.70 -13.95 22.96
CA PRO A 151 -0.49 -13.86 24.40
C PRO A 151 -1.79 -13.63 25.18
N GLY A 152 -2.45 -14.72 25.58
CA GLY A 152 -3.55 -14.72 26.53
C GLY A 152 -3.09 -15.32 27.86
N MET A 153 -3.12 -14.54 28.94
CA MET A 153 -2.85 -15.07 30.29
C MET A 153 -3.94 -16.07 30.68
N SER A 154 -3.57 -17.32 30.94
CA SER A 154 -4.50 -18.41 31.27
C SER A 154 -5.17 -18.22 32.65
N LYS A 155 -6.27 -18.94 32.91
CA LYS A 155 -6.97 -18.99 34.22
C LYS A 155 -6.04 -19.36 35.39
N GLU A 156 -4.88 -19.96 35.11
CA GLU A 156 -3.85 -20.31 36.09
C GLU A 156 -3.00 -19.11 36.52
N ALA A 157 -2.71 -18.18 35.60
CA ALA A 157 -2.02 -16.94 35.91
C ALA A 157 -2.85 -16.03 36.86
N MET A 158 -4.17 -16.09 36.75
CA MET A 158 -5.13 -15.39 37.62
C MET A 158 -5.15 -15.94 39.05
N LYS A 159 -5.10 -17.27 39.20
CA LYS A 159 -4.95 -17.91 40.53
C LYS A 159 -3.59 -17.59 41.13
N GLY A 160 -2.53 -17.60 40.32
CA GLY A 160 -1.19 -17.21 40.75
C GLY A 160 -1.07 -15.75 41.18
N LEU A 161 -1.84 -14.83 40.57
CA LEU A 161 -1.87 -13.42 40.96
C LEU A 161 -2.64 -13.20 42.27
N ALA A 162 -3.74 -13.94 42.48
CA ALA A 162 -4.49 -13.92 43.73
C ALA A 162 -3.69 -14.47 44.93
N GLU A 163 -2.78 -15.41 44.70
CA GLU A 163 -1.88 -15.97 45.73
C GLU A 163 -0.64 -15.10 45.98
N LYS A 164 -0.07 -14.47 44.93
CA LYS A 164 1.17 -13.69 45.03
C LYS A 164 0.96 -12.23 45.48
N ASP A 165 -0.18 -11.62 45.13
CA ASP A 165 -0.50 -10.24 45.53
C ASP A 165 -2.03 -10.02 45.70
N PRO A 166 -2.58 -10.32 46.89
CA PRO A 166 -4.01 -10.21 47.15
C PRO A 166 -4.52 -8.76 47.26
N GLU A 167 -3.64 -7.78 47.53
CA GLU A 167 -4.02 -6.36 47.55
C GLU A 167 -4.19 -5.82 46.13
N PHE A 168 -3.31 -6.21 45.21
CA PHE A 168 -3.43 -5.82 43.80
C PHE A 168 -4.62 -6.50 43.11
N TYR A 169 -4.89 -7.78 43.41
CA TYR A 169 -6.09 -8.47 42.91
C TYR A 169 -7.39 -7.82 43.43
N LYS A 170 -7.45 -7.39 44.70
CA LYS A 170 -8.58 -6.61 45.23
C LYS A 170 -8.69 -5.23 44.58
N PHE A 171 -7.55 -4.55 44.34
CA PHE A 171 -7.52 -3.26 43.67
C PHE A 171 -8.04 -3.34 42.22
N LEU A 172 -7.66 -4.38 41.46
CA LEU A 172 -8.20 -4.68 40.14
C LEU A 172 -9.70 -4.97 40.19
N LYS A 173 -10.15 -5.76 41.17
CA LYS A 173 -11.56 -6.10 41.34
C LYS A 173 -12.44 -4.89 41.71
N GLU A 174 -11.90 -3.92 42.45
CA GLU A 174 -12.63 -2.71 42.86
C GLU A 174 -12.60 -1.59 41.82
N ASN A 175 -11.53 -1.50 41.00
CA ASN A 175 -11.34 -0.38 40.07
C ASN A 175 -11.57 -0.75 38.59
N ASP A 176 -11.37 -2.00 38.19
CA ASP A 176 -11.57 -2.45 36.80
C ASP A 176 -11.97 -3.95 36.73
N PRO A 177 -13.25 -4.27 37.05
CA PRO A 177 -13.73 -5.65 37.03
C PRO A 177 -13.82 -6.27 35.63
N GLU A 178 -13.85 -5.46 34.56
CA GLU A 178 -13.85 -5.95 33.16
C GLU A 178 -12.51 -6.57 32.78
N ALA A 179 -11.41 -6.16 33.42
CA ALA A 179 -10.09 -6.76 33.24
C ALA A 179 -9.94 -8.14 33.91
N LEU A 180 -10.99 -8.69 34.52
CA LEU A 180 -10.99 -10.02 35.14
C LEU A 180 -11.90 -11.04 34.41
N ASP A 181 -12.78 -10.58 33.52
CA ASP A 181 -13.71 -11.43 32.74
C ASP A 181 -13.15 -11.74 31.33
N PHE A 182 -12.20 -12.67 31.27
CA PHE A 182 -11.59 -13.13 30.02
C PHE A 182 -12.16 -14.46 29.53
N ASP A 183 -13.45 -14.49 29.29
CA ASP A 183 -14.09 -15.62 28.63
C ASP A 183 -14.86 -15.11 27.39
N GLU A 184 -14.15 -14.97 26.25
CA GLU A 184 -14.77 -14.61 24.97
C GLU A 184 -15.80 -15.68 24.50
N ASN A 185 -15.84 -16.86 25.15
CA ASN A 185 -16.83 -17.91 24.92
C ASN A 185 -17.99 -17.92 25.94
N ALA A 186 -17.87 -17.27 27.10
CA ALA A 186 -18.98 -17.21 28.08
C ALA A 186 -20.15 -16.34 27.58
N ASP A 187 -19.85 -15.27 26.84
CA ASP A 187 -20.87 -14.42 26.19
C ASP A 187 -21.72 -15.18 25.16
N LEU A 188 -21.21 -16.31 24.62
CA LEU A 188 -21.91 -17.17 23.67
C LEU A 188 -22.64 -18.35 24.34
N ALA A 189 -22.26 -18.74 25.56
CA ALA A 189 -23.01 -19.70 26.37
C ALA A 189 -24.31 -19.07 26.91
N GLU A 190 -24.33 -17.76 27.20
CA GLU A 190 -25.54 -17.05 27.64
C GLU A 190 -26.66 -17.03 26.58
N VAL A 191 -26.33 -17.17 25.28
CA VAL A 191 -27.35 -17.28 24.21
C VAL A 191 -28.06 -18.63 24.25
N ASP A 192 -27.34 -19.67 24.68
CA ASP A 192 -27.82 -21.06 24.70
C ASP A 192 -28.62 -21.33 25.99
N GLU A 193 -28.22 -20.74 27.13
CA GLU A 193 -29.00 -20.77 28.37
C GLU A 193 -30.37 -20.05 28.24
N LEU A 194 -30.46 -18.99 27.43
CA LEU A 194 -31.73 -18.32 27.11
C LEU A 194 -32.65 -19.16 26.20
N SER A 195 -32.18 -20.27 25.64
CA SER A 195 -33.01 -21.24 24.91
C SER A 195 -33.59 -22.33 25.81
N ALA A 196 -33.06 -22.53 27.02
CA ALA A 196 -33.55 -23.53 27.97
C ALA A 196 -34.66 -23.01 28.90
N GLY A 197 -34.89 -21.69 28.94
CA GLY A 197 -35.75 -21.04 29.93
C GLY A 197 -37.21 -20.73 29.54
N GLU A 198 -37.70 -21.08 28.34
CA GLU A 198 -39.07 -20.76 27.89
C GLU A 198 -39.86 -21.97 27.34
N GLU A 199 -39.73 -23.15 27.94
CA GLU A 199 -40.61 -24.31 27.66
C GLU A 199 -41.51 -24.72 28.84
N ASP A 200 -41.74 -23.86 29.83
CA ASP A 200 -42.63 -24.24 30.94
C ASP A 200 -43.51 -23.06 31.42
N SER A 201 -44.53 -22.71 30.62
CA SER A 201 -45.87 -22.39 31.12
C SER A 201 -46.82 -22.22 29.94
N ASP A 202 -47.74 -23.17 29.75
CA ASP A 202 -49.19 -22.94 29.81
C ASP A 202 -49.96 -24.08 29.13
N SER A 203 -50.31 -25.11 29.91
CA SER A 203 -51.62 -25.79 29.80
C SER A 203 -51.79 -26.77 30.97
N GLU A 204 -52.42 -26.28 32.05
CA GLU A 204 -52.87 -27.12 33.16
C GLU A 204 -54.12 -27.95 32.79
N LEU A 205 -54.00 -29.26 33.05
CA LEU A 205 -55.02 -30.22 33.58
C LEU A 205 -55.98 -30.98 32.63
N PRO A 206 -56.47 -32.21 33.00
CA PRO A 206 -56.02 -33.12 34.06
C PRO A 206 -55.83 -34.61 33.67
N LYS A 207 -55.13 -35.29 34.58
CA LYS A 207 -54.76 -36.71 34.64
C LYS A 207 -55.93 -37.71 34.46
N LYS A 208 -55.71 -38.76 33.65
CA LYS A 208 -56.32 -40.10 33.85
C LYS A 208 -55.27 -41.22 33.80
N LYS A 209 -55.09 -41.89 34.94
CA LYS A 209 -54.30 -43.11 35.13
C LYS A 209 -54.80 -44.25 34.22
N ARG A 210 -53.92 -44.87 33.41
CA ARG A 210 -54.04 -46.30 33.04
C ARG A 210 -52.67 -46.99 32.98
N LYS A 211 -52.55 -47.97 33.88
CA LYS A 211 -51.76 -49.21 33.89
C LYS A 211 -50.68 -49.44 32.81
N LYS A 212 -49.49 -49.71 33.34
CA LYS A 212 -48.43 -50.63 32.87
C LYS A 212 -48.95 -51.69 31.89
N GLY A 213 -48.44 -51.66 30.67
CA GLY A 213 -48.63 -52.67 29.63
C GLY A 213 -47.53 -52.54 28.59
N ASN A 214 -46.63 -53.52 28.58
CA ASN A 214 -45.54 -53.70 27.62
C ASN A 214 -46.08 -53.69 26.18
N LYS A 215 -45.54 -52.85 25.29
CA LYS A 215 -45.33 -53.14 23.87
C LYS A 215 -44.46 -52.03 23.25
N ALA A 216 -43.42 -52.49 22.56
CA ALA A 216 -42.47 -51.69 21.81
C ALA A 216 -43.18 -50.87 20.73
N GLU A 217 -42.88 -49.58 20.67
CA GLU A 217 -43.03 -48.75 19.49
C GLU A 217 -42.00 -47.63 19.56
N GLU A 218 -41.35 -47.41 18.43
CA GLU A 218 -40.11 -46.66 18.23
C GLU A 218 -40.17 -45.24 18.81
N VAL A 219 -39.21 -44.93 19.68
CA VAL A 219 -38.82 -43.55 19.94
C VAL A 219 -38.07 -43.11 18.70
N ALA A 220 -38.76 -42.48 17.76
CA ALA A 220 -38.14 -41.71 16.71
C ALA A 220 -37.21 -40.69 17.38
N ALA A 221 -35.90 -40.92 17.26
CA ALA A 221 -34.91 -39.89 17.47
C ALA A 221 -35.35 -38.70 16.62
N GLN A 222 -35.56 -37.54 17.25
CA GLN A 222 -35.74 -36.27 16.54
C GLN A 222 -34.45 -36.02 15.76
N THR A 223 -34.41 -36.47 14.50
CA THR A 223 -33.35 -36.09 13.58
C THR A 223 -33.52 -34.59 13.35
N ASN A 224 -32.51 -33.83 13.74
CA ASN A 224 -32.42 -32.39 13.64
C ASN A 224 -32.22 -31.95 12.18
N GLU A 225 -33.03 -32.48 11.26
CA GLU A 225 -32.93 -32.27 9.83
C GLU A 225 -33.81 -31.10 9.39
N LEU A 226 -33.19 -30.12 8.74
CA LEU A 226 -33.87 -28.95 8.20
C LEU A 226 -34.67 -29.32 6.94
N THR A 227 -35.99 -29.16 7.00
CA THR A 227 -36.89 -29.42 5.86
C THR A 227 -37.33 -28.13 5.16
N ARG A 228 -37.59 -28.21 3.84
CA ARG A 228 -38.03 -27.05 3.03
C ARG A 228 -39.32 -26.39 3.55
N SER A 229 -40.20 -27.18 4.18
CA SER A 229 -41.44 -26.70 4.81
C SER A 229 -41.17 -25.81 6.03
N GLN A 230 -40.15 -26.12 6.84
CA GLN A 230 -39.74 -25.30 7.98
C GLN A 230 -39.15 -23.96 7.51
N VAL A 231 -38.32 -23.96 6.45
CA VAL A 231 -37.76 -22.74 5.86
C VAL A 231 -38.87 -21.85 5.26
N ALA A 232 -39.87 -22.45 4.60
CA ALA A 232 -41.02 -21.72 4.07
C ALA A 232 -41.89 -21.11 5.19
N ALA A 233 -42.08 -21.82 6.31
CA ALA A 233 -42.77 -21.30 7.48
C ALA A 233 -42.01 -20.11 8.11
N TRP A 234 -40.68 -20.20 8.22
CA TRP A 234 -39.85 -19.10 8.68
C TRP A 234 -39.87 -17.90 7.73
N ARG A 235 -39.89 -18.15 6.42
CA ARG A 235 -40.04 -17.09 5.40
C ARG A 235 -41.34 -16.32 5.62
N LYS A 236 -42.48 -17.01 5.73
CA LYS A 236 -43.78 -16.38 6.01
C LYS A 236 -43.78 -15.61 7.35
N ALA A 237 -43.22 -16.21 8.40
CA ALA A 237 -43.16 -15.58 9.71
C ALA A 237 -42.30 -14.29 9.70
N MET A 238 -41.20 -14.26 8.94
CA MET A 238 -40.37 -13.06 8.81
C MET A 238 -40.98 -12.00 7.89
N THR A 239 -41.63 -12.38 6.79
CA THR A 239 -42.23 -11.41 5.86
C THR A 239 -43.54 -10.80 6.40
N GLU A 240 -44.41 -11.59 7.00
CA GLU A 240 -45.74 -11.16 7.43
C GLU A 240 -45.73 -10.59 8.86
N THR A 241 -45.06 -11.28 9.80
CA THR A 241 -45.10 -10.92 11.23
C THR A 241 -43.81 -10.30 11.75
N LYS A 242 -42.74 -10.30 10.93
CA LYS A 242 -41.39 -9.83 11.31
C LYS A 242 -40.94 -10.42 12.65
N SER A 243 -41.20 -11.71 12.86
CA SER A 243 -40.99 -12.37 14.15
C SER A 243 -39.50 -12.54 14.50
N LEU A 244 -39.10 -12.06 15.69
CA LEU A 244 -37.74 -12.22 16.22
C LEU A 244 -37.37 -13.69 16.50
N ARG A 245 -38.34 -14.53 16.88
CA ARG A 245 -38.12 -15.96 17.14
C ARG A 245 -37.74 -16.68 15.85
N ALA A 246 -38.42 -16.38 14.74
CA ALA A 246 -38.08 -16.91 13.43
C ALA A 246 -36.69 -16.43 12.97
N THR A 247 -36.36 -15.15 13.17
CA THR A 247 -35.04 -14.61 12.83
C THR A 247 -33.91 -15.30 13.59
N ARG A 248 -34.08 -15.57 14.90
CA ARG A 248 -33.08 -16.35 15.67
C ARG A 248 -32.84 -17.72 15.07
N GLN A 249 -33.91 -18.44 14.74
CA GLN A 249 -33.79 -19.78 14.18
C GLN A 249 -33.12 -19.79 12.81
N VAL A 250 -33.38 -18.76 11.99
CA VAL A 250 -32.71 -18.58 10.69
C VAL A 250 -31.24 -18.23 10.84
N VAL A 251 -30.85 -17.36 11.81
CA VAL A 251 -29.44 -17.05 12.06
C VAL A 251 -28.67 -18.27 12.54
N LEU A 252 -29.25 -19.10 13.41
CA LEU A 252 -28.64 -20.36 13.86
C LEU A 252 -28.49 -21.35 12.70
N ALA A 253 -29.53 -21.51 11.87
CA ALA A 253 -29.47 -22.36 10.68
C ALA A 253 -28.44 -21.84 9.66
N PHE A 254 -28.30 -20.52 9.52
CA PHE A 254 -27.30 -19.88 8.68
C PHE A 254 -25.88 -20.08 9.21
N ARG A 255 -25.67 -20.08 10.53
CA ARG A 255 -24.38 -20.43 11.15
C ARG A 255 -23.99 -21.86 10.79
N CYS A 256 -24.89 -22.82 10.99
CA CYS A 256 -24.65 -24.21 10.60
C CYS A 256 -24.32 -24.30 9.10
N ALA A 257 -25.09 -23.60 8.25
CA ALA A 257 -24.85 -23.55 6.81
C ALA A 257 -23.45 -23.00 6.45
N ALA A 258 -23.00 -21.92 7.10
CA ALA A 258 -21.72 -21.29 6.81
C ALA A 258 -20.50 -22.14 7.20
N HIS A 259 -20.67 -23.11 8.11
CA HIS A 259 -19.62 -24.02 8.59
C HIS A 259 -19.76 -25.47 8.08
N LEU A 260 -20.63 -25.73 7.09
CA LEU A 260 -20.86 -27.09 6.55
C LEU A 260 -19.61 -27.77 5.96
N ASN A 261 -18.58 -26.99 5.60
CA ASN A 261 -17.38 -27.49 4.91
C ASN A 261 -16.16 -27.68 5.84
N GLU A 262 -16.23 -27.31 7.11
CA GLU A 262 -15.15 -27.56 8.08
C GLU A 262 -15.42 -28.90 8.74
N ALA A 263 -14.58 -29.91 8.45
CA ALA A 263 -14.58 -31.15 9.22
C ALA A 263 -14.05 -30.84 10.63
N ASP A 264 -14.78 -31.30 11.64
CA ASP A 264 -14.50 -31.04 13.05
C ASP A 264 -13.09 -31.54 13.46
N GLU A 265 -12.08 -30.68 13.46
CA GLU A 265 -10.75 -31.02 14.03
C GLU A 265 -10.64 -30.74 15.54
N GLU A 266 -11.57 -30.00 16.16
CA GLU A 266 -11.53 -29.76 17.60
C GLU A 266 -12.91 -29.77 18.25
N GLY A 267 -13.39 -30.95 18.63
CA GLY A 267 -14.13 -31.24 19.87
C GLY A 267 -15.22 -30.28 20.41
N GLN A 268 -15.77 -29.36 19.62
CA GLN A 268 -16.88 -28.49 20.01
C GLN A 268 -18.18 -29.13 19.55
N ALA A 269 -18.84 -29.80 20.48
CA ALA A 269 -20.18 -30.33 20.31
C ALA A 269 -21.18 -29.25 19.83
N ASP A 270 -22.20 -29.73 19.11
CA ASP A 270 -23.49 -29.10 18.79
C ASP A 270 -23.64 -28.38 17.43
N GLN A 271 -23.40 -29.11 16.32
CA GLN A 271 -24.24 -28.91 15.13
C GLN A 271 -25.65 -29.47 15.37
N ARG A 272 -26.48 -28.75 16.14
CA ARG A 272 -27.90 -29.14 16.38
C ARG A 272 -28.78 -29.11 15.13
N ARG A 273 -28.25 -28.83 13.93
CA ARG A 273 -29.03 -28.85 12.68
C ARG A 273 -28.17 -29.35 11.54
N SER A 274 -28.58 -30.48 10.96
CA SER A 274 -27.95 -31.06 9.78
C SER A 274 -28.67 -30.58 8.51
N ILE A 275 -27.90 -30.09 7.53
CA ILE A 275 -28.40 -29.64 6.22
C ILE A 275 -27.93 -30.63 5.16
N ASN A 276 -28.81 -31.55 4.78
CA ASN A 276 -28.49 -32.62 3.82
C ASN A 276 -28.85 -32.29 2.36
N SER A 277 -29.50 -31.14 2.09
CA SER A 277 -29.99 -30.77 0.76
C SER A 277 -29.40 -29.44 0.25
N PRO A 278 -28.80 -29.41 -0.95
CA PRO A 278 -28.29 -28.19 -1.59
C PRO A 278 -29.37 -27.12 -1.85
N GLU A 279 -30.61 -27.54 -2.11
CA GLU A 279 -31.73 -26.60 -2.28
C GLU A 279 -32.10 -25.89 -0.98
N VAL A 280 -32.13 -26.64 0.13
CA VAL A 280 -32.42 -26.11 1.47
C VAL A 280 -31.30 -25.17 1.92
N PHE A 281 -30.05 -25.50 1.61
CA PHE A 281 -28.89 -24.62 1.82
C PHE A 281 -29.05 -23.27 1.13
N ASN A 282 -29.34 -23.27 -0.18
CA ASN A 282 -29.54 -22.04 -0.95
C ASN A 282 -30.76 -21.23 -0.50
N ASP A 283 -31.87 -21.90 -0.15
CA ASP A 283 -33.07 -21.24 0.35
C ASP A 283 -32.83 -20.58 1.73
N ILE A 284 -32.06 -21.21 2.62
CA ILE A 284 -31.65 -20.65 3.93
C ILE A 284 -30.71 -19.46 3.72
N LEU A 285 -29.72 -19.59 2.84
CA LEU A 285 -28.78 -18.51 2.48
C LEU A 285 -29.52 -17.26 2.00
N LEU A 286 -30.38 -17.41 0.97
CA LEU A 286 -31.11 -16.28 0.41
C LEU A 286 -32.11 -15.69 1.41
N LEU A 287 -32.74 -16.53 2.24
CA LEU A 287 -33.65 -16.07 3.28
C LEU A 287 -32.90 -15.25 4.35
N ALA A 288 -31.76 -15.75 4.82
CA ALA A 288 -30.95 -15.10 5.83
C ALA A 288 -30.33 -13.79 5.32
N LEU A 289 -29.86 -13.74 4.07
CA LEU A 289 -29.24 -12.54 3.51
C LEU A 289 -30.25 -11.44 3.18
N LYS A 290 -31.50 -11.77 2.82
CA LYS A 290 -32.52 -10.78 2.43
C LYS A 290 -33.43 -10.34 3.57
N GLU A 291 -33.92 -11.28 4.38
CA GLU A 291 -34.98 -10.99 5.36
C GLU A 291 -34.42 -10.55 6.72
N VAL A 292 -33.22 -11.01 7.11
CA VAL A 292 -32.61 -10.60 8.38
C VAL A 292 -32.38 -9.08 8.44
N PRO A 293 -31.79 -8.42 7.43
CA PRO A 293 -31.68 -6.96 7.44
C PRO A 293 -33.04 -6.23 7.59
N LEU A 294 -34.08 -6.71 6.90
CA LEU A 294 -35.42 -6.11 6.90
C LEU A 294 -36.12 -6.23 8.26
N VAL A 295 -36.03 -7.40 8.90
CA VAL A 295 -36.59 -7.61 10.24
C VAL A 295 -35.83 -6.78 11.26
N MET A 296 -34.50 -6.70 11.16
CA MET A 296 -33.69 -5.86 12.04
C MET A 296 -34.05 -4.38 11.91
N ASN A 297 -34.27 -3.87 10.70
CA ASN A 297 -34.70 -2.48 10.49
C ASN A 297 -36.10 -2.18 11.03
N HIS A 298 -37.00 -3.16 11.09
CA HIS A 298 -38.30 -2.97 11.71
C HIS A 298 -38.24 -2.87 13.24
N HIS A 299 -37.40 -3.68 13.90
CA HIS A 299 -37.29 -3.70 15.36
C HIS A 299 -36.33 -2.66 15.92
N LEU A 300 -35.31 -2.30 15.15
CA LEU A 300 -34.32 -1.26 15.45
C LEU A 300 -34.22 -0.34 14.21
N PRO A 301 -35.14 0.60 14.03
CA PRO A 301 -35.09 1.50 12.88
C PRO A 301 -33.83 2.35 12.94
N VAL A 302 -33.11 2.38 11.81
CA VAL A 302 -31.96 3.24 11.63
C VAL A 302 -32.43 4.69 11.65
N LYS A 303 -31.89 5.51 12.57
CA LYS A 303 -32.22 6.93 12.66
C LYS A 303 -31.10 7.76 12.08
N GLU A 304 -31.46 8.83 11.39
CA GLU A 304 -30.51 9.84 10.92
C GLU A 304 -30.62 11.07 11.81
N SER A 305 -29.50 11.50 12.38
CA SER A 305 -29.40 12.78 13.07
C SER A 305 -29.59 13.93 12.08
N ALA A 306 -30.02 15.11 12.55
CA ALA A 306 -30.10 16.33 11.75
C ALA A 306 -28.78 16.72 11.07
N ALA A 307 -27.65 16.19 11.55
CA ALA A 307 -26.32 16.33 10.95
C ALA A 307 -25.96 15.25 9.91
N GLY A 308 -26.92 14.43 9.47
CA GLY A 308 -26.70 13.33 8.51
C GLY A 308 -25.96 12.11 9.09
N LYS A 309 -25.76 12.05 10.42
CA LYS A 309 -25.13 10.91 11.07
C LYS A 309 -26.15 9.80 11.33
N VAL A 310 -25.88 8.64 10.75
CA VAL A 310 -26.66 7.42 10.94
C VAL A 310 -26.34 6.83 12.31
N TYR A 311 -27.35 6.61 13.15
CA TYR A 311 -27.18 5.98 14.46
C TYR A 311 -28.34 5.03 14.79
N VAL A 312 -28.04 4.02 15.60
CA VAL A 312 -29.02 3.06 16.13
C VAL A 312 -29.10 3.26 17.64
N GLN A 313 -30.29 3.09 18.23
CA GLN A 313 -30.46 3.15 19.68
C GLN A 313 -29.84 1.91 20.34
N THR A 314 -28.69 2.08 20.99
CA THR A 314 -27.91 1.01 21.61
C THR A 314 -28.24 0.76 23.08
N GLU A 315 -28.96 1.68 23.75
CA GLU A 315 -29.21 1.62 25.20
C GLU A 315 -30.40 0.72 25.60
N GLY A 316 -31.16 0.18 24.65
CA GLY A 316 -32.33 -0.65 24.92
C GLY A 316 -31.99 -2.11 25.27
N LYS A 317 -32.77 -2.74 26.16
CA LYS A 317 -32.70 -4.20 26.43
C LYS A 317 -32.82 -5.04 25.15
N LYS A 318 -33.64 -4.58 24.18
CA LYS A 318 -33.80 -5.19 22.86
C LYS A 318 -32.50 -5.18 22.05
N PHE A 319 -31.67 -4.14 22.18
CA PHE A 319 -30.38 -4.08 21.50
C PHE A 319 -29.39 -5.09 22.06
N LYS A 320 -29.35 -5.31 23.39
CA LYS A 320 -28.47 -6.33 24.00
C LYS A 320 -28.75 -7.72 23.42
N THR A 321 -30.02 -8.13 23.42
CA THR A 321 -30.42 -9.44 22.88
C THR A 321 -30.18 -9.56 21.37
N LEU A 322 -30.45 -8.50 20.61
CA LEU A 322 -30.22 -8.48 19.16
C LEU A 322 -28.72 -8.36 18.81
N SER A 323 -27.91 -7.76 19.67
CA SER A 323 -26.48 -7.57 19.42
C SER A 323 -25.72 -8.88 19.39
N LEU A 324 -26.11 -9.83 20.22
CA LEU A 324 -25.49 -11.15 20.29
C LEU A 324 -25.81 -11.97 19.03
N LEU A 325 -27.05 -11.91 18.57
CA LEU A 325 -27.46 -12.48 17.28
C LEU A 325 -26.74 -11.82 16.11
N LEU A 326 -26.56 -10.51 16.16
CA LEU A 326 -25.87 -9.74 15.12
C LEU A 326 -24.39 -10.12 15.03
N LYS A 327 -23.71 -10.29 16.18
CA LYS A 327 -22.33 -10.76 16.24
C LYS A 327 -22.19 -12.14 15.60
N SER A 328 -23.06 -13.09 15.99
CA SER A 328 -23.05 -14.44 15.42
C SER A 328 -23.32 -14.42 13.91
N TYR A 329 -24.33 -13.68 13.46
CA TYR A 329 -24.68 -13.56 12.06
C TYR A 329 -23.53 -13.03 11.20
N ILE A 330 -22.81 -12.01 11.67
CA ILE A 330 -21.69 -11.42 10.90
C ILE A 330 -20.46 -12.28 10.94
N SER A 331 -20.18 -12.96 12.06
CA SER A 331 -19.12 -13.95 12.11
C SER A 331 -19.35 -15.03 11.07
N SER A 332 -20.58 -15.55 10.97
CA SER A 332 -20.96 -16.53 9.95
C SER A 332 -20.92 -15.97 8.53
N ILE A 333 -21.29 -14.70 8.30
CA ILE A 333 -21.12 -14.07 6.98
C ILE A 333 -19.64 -13.94 6.61
N MET A 334 -18.78 -13.51 7.54
CA MET A 334 -17.35 -13.36 7.27
C MET A 334 -16.71 -14.70 6.96
N HIS A 335 -17.11 -15.77 7.66
CA HIS A 335 -16.68 -17.14 7.39
C HIS A 335 -17.16 -17.64 6.03
N LEU A 336 -18.42 -17.39 5.71
CA LEU A 336 -18.98 -17.72 4.39
C LEU A 336 -18.23 -16.98 3.27
N LEU A 337 -17.90 -15.71 3.45
CA LEU A 337 -17.16 -14.95 2.44
C LEU A 337 -15.75 -15.48 2.16
N SER A 338 -15.11 -16.17 3.10
CA SER A 338 -13.83 -16.85 2.85
C SER A 338 -13.97 -18.15 2.06
N SER A 339 -15.13 -18.81 2.12
CA SER A 339 -15.37 -20.10 1.45
C SER A 339 -16.13 -19.98 0.13
N LEU A 340 -16.74 -18.82 -0.16
CA LEU A 340 -17.49 -18.60 -1.40
C LEU A 340 -16.58 -18.33 -2.60
N SER A 341 -16.84 -19.04 -3.70
CA SER A 341 -16.21 -18.84 -5.01
C SER A 341 -17.15 -18.22 -6.06
N ASP A 342 -18.47 -18.28 -5.87
CA ASP A 342 -19.47 -17.75 -6.80
C ASP A 342 -19.67 -16.23 -6.65
N ASP A 343 -19.46 -15.49 -7.75
CA ASP A 343 -19.55 -14.02 -7.79
C ASP A 343 -20.94 -13.48 -7.46
N GLY A 344 -21.99 -14.18 -7.90
CA GLY A 344 -23.37 -13.79 -7.64
C GLY A 344 -23.69 -13.83 -6.14
N THR A 345 -23.32 -14.94 -5.50
CA THR A 345 -23.54 -15.17 -4.06
C THR A 345 -22.68 -14.25 -3.20
N ILE A 346 -21.42 -13.99 -3.59
CA ILE A 346 -20.56 -12.98 -2.95
C ILE A 346 -21.23 -11.60 -3.02
N THR A 347 -21.71 -11.19 -4.20
CA THR A 347 -22.34 -9.88 -4.40
C THR A 347 -23.59 -9.72 -3.52
N VAL A 348 -24.46 -10.73 -3.46
CA VAL A 348 -25.66 -10.71 -2.60
C VAL A 348 -25.29 -10.64 -1.12
N THR A 349 -24.29 -11.41 -0.69
CA THR A 349 -23.79 -11.42 0.68
C THR A 349 -23.25 -10.05 1.09
N LEU A 350 -22.46 -9.41 0.22
CA LEU A 350 -21.92 -8.08 0.46
C LEU A 350 -23.02 -7.00 0.54
N LEU A 351 -24.08 -7.11 -0.26
CA LEU A 351 -25.22 -6.18 -0.19
C LEU A 351 -25.96 -6.30 1.14
N ALA A 352 -26.15 -7.51 1.67
CA ALA A 352 -26.73 -7.72 2.99
C ALA A 352 -25.89 -7.06 4.11
N ILE A 353 -24.56 -7.11 4.00
CA ILE A 353 -23.65 -6.43 4.94
C ILE A 353 -23.89 -4.92 4.92
N VAL A 354 -24.01 -4.30 3.73
CA VAL A 354 -24.24 -2.84 3.59
C VAL A 354 -25.45 -2.37 4.39
N GLU A 355 -26.53 -3.14 4.39
CA GLU A 355 -27.77 -2.82 5.11
C GLU A 355 -27.61 -2.94 6.62
N ILE A 356 -26.76 -3.86 7.09
CA ILE A 356 -26.56 -4.14 8.51
C ILE A 356 -25.46 -3.27 9.15
N LEU A 357 -24.58 -2.64 8.36
CA LEU A 357 -23.49 -1.79 8.84
C LEU A 357 -23.87 -0.78 9.96
N PRO A 358 -25.02 -0.07 9.91
CA PRO A 358 -25.40 0.88 10.97
C PRO A 358 -25.51 0.26 12.37
N TYR A 359 -25.88 -1.02 12.46
CA TYR A 359 -26.01 -1.75 13.73
C TYR A 359 -24.65 -2.13 14.33
N LEU A 360 -23.58 -2.05 13.55
CA LEU A 360 -22.25 -2.50 13.93
C LEU A 360 -21.36 -1.42 14.51
N LEU A 361 -21.78 -0.16 14.44
CA LEU A 361 -20.97 1.00 14.85
C LEU A 361 -20.51 0.95 16.31
N SER A 362 -21.22 0.23 17.19
CA SER A 362 -20.81 -0.01 18.56
C SER A 362 -19.70 -1.06 18.71
N PHE A 363 -19.56 -2.01 17.76
CA PHE A 363 -18.63 -3.14 17.82
C PHE A 363 -17.33 -2.84 17.08
N LYS A 364 -16.46 -2.00 17.66
CA LYS A 364 -15.20 -1.55 17.02
C LYS A 364 -14.26 -2.70 16.61
N LYS A 365 -14.13 -3.75 17.44
CA LYS A 365 -13.33 -4.94 17.12
C LYS A 365 -13.87 -5.63 15.85
N LEU A 366 -15.18 -5.86 15.80
CA LEU A 366 -15.86 -6.51 14.68
C LEU A 366 -15.76 -5.66 13.40
N ILE A 367 -15.90 -4.34 13.51
CA ILE A 367 -15.71 -3.43 12.36
C ILE A 367 -14.29 -3.52 11.81
N LYS A 368 -13.28 -3.59 12.69
CA LYS A 368 -11.88 -3.70 12.25
C LYS A 368 -11.65 -5.02 11.49
N ALA A 369 -12.19 -6.13 11.98
CA ALA A 369 -12.12 -7.43 11.30
C ALA A 369 -12.87 -7.41 9.96
N LEU A 370 -14.10 -6.89 9.94
CA LEU A 370 -14.90 -6.73 8.73
C LEU A 370 -14.20 -5.85 7.70
N ALA A 371 -13.66 -4.70 8.11
CA ALA A 371 -12.94 -3.80 7.22
C ALA A 371 -11.72 -4.49 6.58
N LYS A 372 -10.96 -5.29 7.35
CA LYS A 372 -9.82 -6.05 6.83
C LYS A 372 -10.27 -7.11 5.80
N SER A 373 -11.33 -7.86 6.09
CA SER A 373 -11.91 -8.84 5.16
C SER A 373 -12.39 -8.18 3.87
N MET A 374 -13.12 -7.07 3.96
CA MET A 374 -13.61 -6.32 2.79
C MET A 374 -12.47 -5.74 1.95
N VAL A 375 -11.41 -5.26 2.61
CA VAL A 375 -10.22 -4.75 1.92
C VAL A 375 -9.48 -5.87 1.20
N ASN A 376 -9.36 -7.05 1.80
CA ASN A 376 -8.74 -8.21 1.15
C ASN A 376 -9.50 -8.59 -0.13
N LEU A 377 -10.83 -8.68 -0.07
CA LEU A 377 -11.66 -8.98 -1.24
C LEU A 377 -11.57 -7.89 -2.31
N TRP A 378 -11.54 -6.62 -1.90
CA TRP A 378 -11.39 -5.49 -2.83
C TRP A 378 -10.00 -5.43 -3.49
N ALA A 379 -8.95 -5.80 -2.76
CA ALA A 379 -7.56 -5.77 -3.21
C ALA A 379 -7.10 -7.04 -3.95
N GLN A 380 -7.92 -8.10 -3.95
CA GLN A 380 -7.60 -9.37 -4.58
C GLN A 380 -7.47 -9.22 -6.11
N ALA A 381 -6.32 -9.61 -6.64
CA ALA A 381 -6.01 -9.51 -8.07
C ALA A 381 -6.90 -10.41 -8.93
N ALA A 382 -7.23 -11.61 -8.44
CA ALA A 382 -8.09 -12.59 -9.11
C ALA A 382 -9.60 -12.37 -8.90
N GLY A 383 -9.99 -11.36 -8.12
CA GLY A 383 -11.40 -11.09 -7.84
C GLY A 383 -12.14 -10.57 -9.07
N SER A 384 -13.38 -11.02 -9.26
CA SER A 384 -14.29 -10.49 -10.27
C SER A 384 -14.47 -8.97 -10.12
N HIS A 385 -14.80 -8.27 -11.20
CA HIS A 385 -15.05 -6.83 -11.10
C HIS A 385 -16.25 -6.49 -10.20
N SER A 386 -17.33 -7.29 -10.25
CA SER A 386 -18.56 -7.07 -9.49
C SER A 386 -18.34 -7.20 -7.98
N SER A 387 -17.67 -8.28 -7.53
CA SER A 387 -17.36 -8.50 -6.12
C SER A 387 -16.51 -7.37 -5.55
N ARG A 388 -15.48 -6.91 -6.27
CA ARG A 388 -14.58 -5.84 -5.81
C ARG A 388 -15.28 -4.49 -5.70
N VAL A 389 -16.15 -4.15 -6.65
CA VAL A 389 -16.96 -2.92 -6.60
C VAL A 389 -17.94 -2.96 -5.42
N THR A 390 -18.56 -4.11 -5.18
CA THR A 390 -19.51 -4.28 -4.07
C THR A 390 -18.80 -4.27 -2.71
N ALA A 391 -17.63 -4.88 -2.60
CA ALA A 391 -16.78 -4.81 -1.40
C ALA A 391 -16.37 -3.36 -1.12
N PHE A 392 -15.99 -2.61 -2.15
CA PHE A 392 -15.70 -1.18 -2.01
C PHE A 392 -16.92 -0.37 -1.55
N ARG A 393 -18.14 -0.74 -1.97
CA ARG A 393 -19.37 -0.09 -1.49
C ARG A 393 -19.56 -0.26 0.02
N VAL A 394 -19.24 -1.45 0.57
CA VAL A 394 -19.23 -1.69 2.03
C VAL A 394 -18.21 -0.78 2.70
N ILE A 395 -16.96 -0.75 2.21
CA ILE A 395 -15.88 0.11 2.74
C ILE A 395 -16.30 1.58 2.73
N ARG A 396 -16.80 2.09 1.59
CA ARG A 396 -17.22 3.49 1.45
C ARG A 396 -18.36 3.82 2.41
N ARG A 397 -19.35 2.94 2.54
CA ARG A 397 -20.46 3.14 3.49
C ARG A 397 -19.95 3.24 4.91
N LEU A 398 -19.00 2.37 5.30
CA LEU A 398 -18.38 2.36 6.62
C LEU A 398 -17.65 3.69 6.94
N VAL A 399 -16.93 4.28 5.98
CA VAL A 399 -16.27 5.59 6.15
C VAL A 399 -17.30 6.72 6.31
N ILE A 400 -18.41 6.68 5.56
CA ILE A 400 -19.47 7.70 5.65
C ILE A 400 -20.13 7.70 7.02
N ILE A 401 -20.56 6.53 7.50
CA ILE A 401 -21.34 6.41 8.75
C ILE A 401 -20.47 6.34 10.01
N GLY A 402 -19.20 5.92 9.88
CA GLY A 402 -18.29 5.72 11.01
C GLY A 402 -17.93 7.02 11.73
N ASP A 403 -17.54 6.88 13.01
CA ASP A 403 -16.92 7.96 13.77
C ASP A 403 -15.46 8.20 13.31
N LYS A 404 -14.80 9.23 13.86
CA LYS A 404 -13.42 9.57 13.44
C LYS A 404 -12.44 8.41 13.62
N GLY A 405 -12.58 7.62 14.69
CA GLY A 405 -11.71 6.47 14.97
C GLY A 405 -11.93 5.30 14.01
N ILE A 406 -13.19 4.97 13.70
CA ILE A 406 -13.53 3.97 12.68
C ILE A 406 -13.02 4.43 11.31
N ARG A 407 -13.26 5.68 10.92
CA ARG A 407 -12.77 6.25 9.65
C ARG A 407 -11.25 6.09 9.52
N GLU A 408 -10.50 6.50 10.53
CA GLU A 408 -9.04 6.37 10.52
C GLU A 408 -8.59 4.90 10.37
N THR A 409 -9.23 3.99 11.09
CA THR A 409 -8.92 2.55 11.04
C THR A 409 -9.18 1.98 9.65
N VAL A 410 -10.31 2.34 9.04
CA VAL A 410 -10.70 1.87 7.70
C VAL A 410 -9.78 2.45 6.63
N LEU A 411 -9.46 3.75 6.69
CA LEU A 411 -8.51 4.38 5.75
C LEU A 411 -7.12 3.74 5.83
N LYS A 412 -6.66 3.40 7.04
CA LYS A 412 -5.39 2.67 7.22
C LYS A 412 -5.43 1.29 6.58
N ALA A 413 -6.51 0.52 6.83
CA ALA A 413 -6.68 -0.79 6.22
C ALA A 413 -6.73 -0.71 4.69
N VAL A 414 -7.50 0.23 4.13
CA VAL A 414 -7.60 0.44 2.68
C VAL A 414 -6.23 0.74 2.05
N TYR A 415 -5.43 1.62 2.66
CA TYR A 415 -4.11 1.91 2.14
C TYR A 415 -3.18 0.69 2.19
N GLN A 416 -3.19 -0.08 3.29
CA GLN A 416 -2.42 -1.32 3.40
C GLN A 416 -2.82 -2.35 2.34
N GLY A 417 -4.13 -2.56 2.13
CA GLY A 417 -4.63 -3.46 1.10
C GLY A 417 -4.26 -3.00 -0.31
N LEU A 418 -4.30 -1.69 -0.59
CA LEU A 418 -3.84 -1.14 -1.86
C LEU A 418 -2.36 -1.43 -2.10
N VAL A 419 -1.51 -1.19 -1.10
CA VAL A 419 -0.07 -1.47 -1.18
C VAL A 419 0.19 -2.97 -1.41
N GLN A 420 -0.56 -3.85 -0.77
CA GLN A 420 -0.44 -5.30 -0.96
C GLN A 420 -0.92 -5.74 -2.35
N GLY A 421 -2.05 -5.23 -2.81
CA GLY A 421 -2.61 -5.50 -4.15
C GLY A 421 -1.78 -4.93 -5.29
N CYS A 422 -0.87 -4.00 -5.01
CA CYS A 422 0.06 -3.41 -5.98
C CYS A 422 1.42 -4.15 -6.08
N ARG A 423 1.62 -5.28 -5.38
CA ARG A 423 2.90 -6.01 -5.38
C ARG A 423 3.29 -6.51 -6.78
N VAL A 424 2.31 -7.00 -7.54
CA VAL A 424 2.52 -7.57 -8.88
C VAL A 424 1.73 -6.76 -9.91
N THR A 425 2.45 -6.09 -10.81
CA THR A 425 1.85 -5.29 -11.89
C THR A 425 2.15 -5.94 -13.22
N ASN A 426 1.09 -6.39 -13.91
CA ASN A 426 1.14 -6.94 -15.25
C ASN A 426 -0.13 -6.48 -16.02
N HIS A 427 -0.28 -6.89 -17.28
CA HIS A 427 -1.40 -6.47 -18.11
C HIS A 427 -2.78 -6.88 -17.58
N ASN A 428 -2.84 -7.99 -16.85
CA ASN A 428 -4.08 -8.52 -16.28
C ASN A 428 -4.43 -7.81 -14.96
N THR A 429 -3.43 -7.47 -14.14
CA THR A 429 -3.64 -6.82 -12.84
C THR A 429 -3.78 -5.30 -12.94
N LEU A 430 -3.21 -4.66 -13.96
CA LEU A 430 -3.19 -3.21 -14.10
C LEU A 430 -4.59 -2.55 -14.09
N PRO A 431 -5.61 -3.04 -14.83
CA PRO A 431 -6.97 -2.48 -14.75
C PRO A 431 -7.57 -2.57 -13.33
N GLY A 432 -7.29 -3.67 -12.63
CA GLY A 432 -7.69 -3.87 -11.25
C GLY A 432 -6.99 -2.91 -10.29
N ILE A 433 -5.71 -2.63 -10.50
CA ILE A 433 -4.93 -1.66 -9.71
C ILE A 433 -5.46 -0.24 -9.94
N ASP A 434 -5.73 0.14 -11.19
CA ASP A 434 -6.31 1.44 -11.50
C ASP A 434 -7.68 1.63 -10.86
N MET A 435 -8.54 0.61 -10.93
CA MET A 435 -9.84 0.61 -10.23
C MET A 435 -9.66 0.86 -8.73
N MET A 436 -8.72 0.18 -8.07
CA MET A 436 -8.43 0.41 -6.65
C MET A 436 -8.02 1.85 -6.38
N LYS A 437 -7.08 2.39 -7.15
CA LYS A 437 -6.61 3.76 -6.95
C LYS A 437 -7.73 4.77 -7.12
N PHE A 438 -8.54 4.64 -8.17
CA PHE A 438 -9.66 5.54 -8.43
C PHE A 438 -10.75 5.42 -7.37
N SER A 439 -11.12 4.21 -6.98
CA SER A 439 -12.16 4.02 -5.97
C SER A 439 -11.70 4.55 -4.61
N ALA A 440 -10.50 4.18 -4.16
CA ALA A 440 -9.99 4.59 -2.86
C ALA A 440 -9.68 6.08 -2.76
N ALA A 441 -9.30 6.75 -3.86
CA ALA A 441 -8.97 8.18 -3.84
C ALA A 441 -10.12 9.04 -3.29
N GLY A 442 -11.37 8.69 -3.62
CA GLY A 442 -12.56 9.39 -3.15
C GLY A 442 -12.78 9.32 -1.62
N LEU A 443 -12.21 8.34 -0.91
CA LEU A 443 -12.45 8.17 0.53
C LEU A 443 -11.81 9.27 1.39
N TRP A 444 -10.64 9.77 0.99
CA TRP A 444 -9.89 10.79 1.73
C TRP A 444 -10.53 12.18 1.70
N GLY A 445 -11.52 12.41 0.83
CA GLY A 445 -12.29 13.65 0.75
C GLY A 445 -13.54 13.68 1.63
N ILE A 446 -13.97 12.55 2.20
CA ILE A 446 -15.21 12.47 3.00
C ILE A 446 -15.08 13.27 4.30
N ASP A 447 -13.95 13.10 5.00
CA ASP A 447 -13.59 13.87 6.18
C ASP A 447 -12.16 14.40 5.99
N GLN A 448 -12.03 15.64 5.54
CA GLN A 448 -10.73 16.23 5.19
C GLN A 448 -9.76 16.29 6.39
N ALA A 449 -10.26 16.37 7.63
CA ALA A 449 -9.39 16.43 8.81
C ALA A 449 -8.72 15.08 9.07
N VAL A 450 -9.50 13.98 9.07
CA VAL A 450 -8.96 12.61 9.20
C VAL A 450 -8.17 12.21 7.94
N GLY A 451 -8.63 12.67 6.77
CA GLY A 451 -7.94 12.50 5.50
C GLY A 451 -6.55 13.11 5.52
N TYR A 452 -6.41 14.35 6.03
CA TYR A 452 -5.12 15.03 6.13
C TYR A 452 -4.15 14.29 7.07
N THR A 453 -4.59 13.92 8.28
CA THR A 453 -3.70 13.28 9.26
C THR A 453 -3.22 11.90 8.79
N THR A 454 -4.11 11.11 8.17
CA THR A 454 -3.74 9.81 7.60
C THR A 454 -2.85 9.95 6.38
N ALA A 455 -3.18 10.82 5.42
CA ALA A 455 -2.38 11.07 4.23
C ALA A 455 -0.98 11.60 4.58
N PHE A 456 -0.87 12.57 5.48
CA PHE A 456 0.41 13.08 5.95
C PHE A 456 1.27 11.96 6.57
N THR A 457 0.67 11.10 7.39
CA THR A 457 1.38 9.97 8.02
C THR A 457 1.99 9.05 6.98
N PHE A 458 1.22 8.66 5.95
CA PHE A 458 1.69 7.76 4.90
C PHE A 458 2.70 8.41 3.95
N ILE A 459 2.49 9.66 3.54
CA ILE A 459 3.47 10.42 2.72
C ILE A 459 4.78 10.59 3.50
N ARG A 460 4.70 10.86 4.80
CA ARG A 460 5.86 10.93 5.68
C ARG A 460 6.61 9.60 5.77
N GLN A 461 5.90 8.46 5.83
CA GLN A 461 6.54 7.14 5.80
C GLN A 461 7.28 6.91 4.48
N LEU A 462 6.69 7.26 3.34
CA LEU A 462 7.37 7.18 2.03
C LEU A 462 8.64 8.05 2.00
N ALA A 463 8.59 9.26 2.58
CA ALA A 463 9.75 10.13 2.70
C ALA A 463 10.85 9.52 3.59
N ILE A 464 10.48 8.88 4.70
CA ILE A 464 11.43 8.18 5.59
C ILE A 464 12.08 7.01 4.87
N HIS A 465 11.32 6.19 4.13
CA HIS A 465 11.89 5.10 3.32
C HIS A 465 12.91 5.64 2.32
N LEU A 466 12.57 6.72 1.60
CA LEU A 466 13.48 7.36 0.65
C LEU A 466 14.74 7.90 1.33
N ARG A 467 14.60 8.63 2.45
CA ARG A 467 15.74 9.14 3.23
C ARG A 467 16.65 8.01 3.70
N ASN A 468 16.08 6.92 4.20
CA ASN A 468 16.84 5.78 4.68
C ASN A 468 17.61 5.10 3.53
N SER A 469 17.02 4.99 2.32
CA SER A 469 17.72 4.49 1.14
C SER A 469 18.85 5.41 0.65
N ILE A 470 18.74 6.73 0.89
CA ILE A 470 19.80 7.69 0.57
C ILE A 470 20.95 7.63 1.60
N VAL A 471 20.60 7.54 2.89
CA VAL A 471 21.57 7.54 4.00
C VAL A 471 22.31 6.20 4.09
N ASN A 472 21.58 5.09 4.06
CA ASN A 472 22.13 3.75 4.18
C ASN A 472 22.38 3.21 2.78
N ASN A 473 23.55 3.49 2.21
CA ASN A 473 23.92 3.03 0.87
C ASN A 473 24.36 1.55 0.84
N LYS A 474 23.83 0.71 1.74
CA LYS A 474 24.05 -0.75 1.66
C LYS A 474 23.35 -1.24 0.39
N ASN A 475 23.97 -2.18 -0.33
CA ASN A 475 23.63 -2.56 -1.71
C ASN A 475 22.17 -2.98 -2.00
N ASN A 476 21.28 -3.07 -0.99
CA ASN A 476 19.87 -3.42 -1.17
C ASN A 476 18.87 -2.40 -0.61
N SER A 477 19.30 -1.33 0.08
CA SER A 477 18.37 -0.36 0.69
C SER A 477 17.54 0.41 -0.33
N PHE A 478 17.99 0.52 -1.59
CA PHE A 478 17.20 1.14 -2.66
C PHE A 478 16.00 0.29 -3.12
N ARG A 479 16.00 -1.03 -2.87
CA ARG A 479 14.91 -1.94 -3.26
C ARG A 479 13.61 -1.59 -2.52
N MET A 480 13.70 -0.96 -1.34
CA MET A 480 12.54 -0.44 -0.60
C MET A 480 11.81 0.70 -1.31
N VAL A 481 12.49 1.43 -2.20
CA VAL A 481 11.93 2.55 -2.98
C VAL A 481 11.64 2.12 -4.42
N TYR A 482 12.51 1.31 -5.00
CA TYR A 482 12.45 0.91 -6.41
C TYR A 482 11.66 -0.40 -6.57
N ASN A 483 10.37 -0.33 -6.29
CA ASN A 483 9.42 -1.43 -6.44
C ASN A 483 8.03 -0.90 -6.87
N TRP A 484 7.13 -1.80 -7.26
CA TRP A 484 5.77 -1.43 -7.67
C TRP A 484 4.94 -0.81 -6.55
N GLN A 485 5.09 -1.31 -5.32
CA GLN A 485 4.33 -0.85 -4.17
C GLN A 485 4.59 0.64 -3.89
N PHE A 486 5.85 1.06 -3.87
CA PHE A 486 6.26 2.44 -3.66
C PHE A 486 5.84 3.33 -4.84
N THR A 487 6.02 2.85 -6.07
CA THR A 487 5.62 3.58 -7.29
C THR A 487 4.12 3.84 -7.33
N HIS A 488 3.31 2.81 -7.05
CA HIS A 488 1.86 2.92 -7.00
C HIS A 488 1.35 3.67 -5.77
N SER A 489 2.10 3.69 -4.66
CA SER A 489 1.80 4.54 -3.51
C SER A 489 1.93 6.03 -3.87
N LEU A 490 3.01 6.42 -4.55
CA LEU A 490 3.18 7.80 -5.03
C LEU A 490 2.11 8.18 -6.06
N ASP A 491 1.79 7.28 -6.99
CA ASP A 491 0.70 7.48 -7.96
C ASP A 491 -0.66 7.64 -7.26
N PHE A 492 -0.94 6.80 -6.25
CA PHE A 492 -2.17 6.87 -5.48
C PHE A 492 -2.32 8.22 -4.77
N TRP A 493 -1.29 8.68 -4.06
CA TRP A 493 -1.34 9.97 -3.38
C TRP A 493 -1.45 11.14 -4.36
N ALA A 494 -0.81 11.04 -5.53
CA ALA A 494 -0.98 12.03 -6.58
C ALA A 494 -2.44 12.10 -7.07
N ARG A 495 -3.11 10.95 -7.22
CA ARG A 495 -4.54 10.88 -7.59
C ARG A 495 -5.46 11.38 -6.47
N VAL A 496 -5.19 11.06 -5.20
CA VAL A 496 -5.96 11.60 -4.05
C VAL A 496 -5.93 13.12 -4.05
N LEU A 497 -4.73 13.71 -4.21
CA LEU A 497 -4.59 15.16 -4.25
C LEU A 497 -5.19 15.77 -5.52
N ALA A 498 -5.01 15.11 -6.67
CA ALA A 498 -5.62 15.52 -7.93
C ALA A 498 -7.16 15.53 -7.85
N GLU A 499 -7.77 14.59 -7.12
CA GLU A 499 -9.22 14.54 -7.00
C GLU A 499 -9.77 15.61 -6.04
N HIS A 500 -9.08 15.90 -4.93
CA HIS A 500 -9.61 16.78 -3.87
C HIS A 500 -9.07 18.21 -3.87
N CYS A 501 -8.00 18.50 -4.62
CA CYS A 501 -7.38 19.83 -4.69
C CYS A 501 -7.67 20.53 -6.03
N THR A 502 -8.78 20.21 -6.69
CA THR A 502 -9.17 20.87 -7.95
C THR A 502 -9.71 22.27 -7.69
N PRO A 503 -9.37 23.27 -8.53
CA PRO A 503 -9.91 24.62 -8.41
C PRO A 503 -11.45 24.68 -8.39
N LEU A 504 -12.11 23.75 -9.09
CA LEU A 504 -13.58 23.65 -9.13
C LEU A 504 -14.15 23.27 -7.76
N LYS A 505 -13.62 22.21 -7.13
CA LYS A 505 -14.09 21.79 -5.80
C LYS A 505 -13.78 22.81 -4.71
N GLU A 506 -12.64 23.50 -4.81
CA GLU A 506 -12.28 24.57 -3.89
C GLU A 506 -13.21 25.79 -4.06
N ALA A 507 -13.61 26.10 -5.29
CA ALA A 507 -14.60 27.15 -5.58
C ALA A 507 -16.00 26.78 -5.06
N GLU A 508 -16.44 25.53 -5.23
CA GLU A 508 -17.72 25.03 -4.70
C GLU A 508 -17.77 25.05 -3.16
N ALA A 509 -16.66 24.69 -2.51
CA ALA A 509 -16.55 24.68 -1.05
C ALA A 509 -16.30 26.08 -0.44
N GLY A 510 -15.94 27.07 -1.27
CA GLY A 510 -15.56 28.43 -0.84
C GLY A 510 -14.31 28.50 0.03
N LYS A 511 -13.53 27.41 0.11
CA LYS A 511 -12.31 27.27 0.93
C LYS A 511 -11.33 26.34 0.23
N GLU A 512 -10.04 26.60 0.41
CA GLU A 512 -8.98 25.70 -0.04
C GLU A 512 -9.09 24.33 0.65
N SER A 513 -8.75 23.29 -0.09
CA SER A 513 -8.76 21.92 0.43
C SER A 513 -7.73 21.78 1.55
N GLN A 514 -8.10 21.17 2.68
CA GLN A 514 -7.14 20.91 3.77
C GLN A 514 -5.99 20.00 3.32
N LEU A 515 -6.16 19.26 2.21
CA LEU A 515 -5.15 18.38 1.64
C LEU A 515 -4.12 19.11 0.78
N ARG A 516 -4.39 20.37 0.36
CA ARG A 516 -3.52 21.15 -0.54
C ARG A 516 -2.06 21.28 -0.04
N PRO A 517 -1.79 21.47 1.27
CA PRO A 517 -0.42 21.54 1.78
C PRO A 517 0.40 20.26 1.57
N LEU A 518 -0.24 19.10 1.31
CA LEU A 518 0.44 17.82 1.07
C LEU A 518 1.03 17.72 -0.34
N ILE A 519 0.66 18.61 -1.27
CA ILE A 519 1.19 18.64 -2.63
C ILE A 519 2.72 18.80 -2.60
N TYR A 520 3.23 19.77 -1.84
CA TYR A 520 4.66 20.04 -1.80
C TYR A 520 5.48 18.86 -1.23
N PRO A 521 5.14 18.29 -0.05
CA PRO A 521 5.79 17.07 0.45
C PRO A 521 5.78 15.91 -0.55
N LEU A 522 4.64 15.65 -1.21
CA LEU A 522 4.54 14.56 -2.18
C LEU A 522 5.45 14.80 -3.39
N VAL A 523 5.41 16.00 -3.97
CA VAL A 523 6.26 16.38 -5.11
C VAL A 523 7.73 16.19 -4.79
N GLN A 524 8.18 16.62 -3.60
CA GLN A 524 9.57 16.48 -3.17
C GLN A 524 9.99 15.02 -3.03
N VAL A 525 9.14 14.16 -2.43
CA VAL A 525 9.41 12.72 -2.32
C VAL A 525 9.47 12.07 -3.70
N THR A 526 8.55 12.41 -4.60
CA THR A 526 8.52 11.85 -5.95
C THR A 526 9.75 12.28 -6.78
N LEU A 527 10.13 13.56 -6.74
CA LEU A 527 11.33 14.06 -7.41
C LEU A 527 12.61 13.45 -6.84
N GLY A 528 12.67 13.28 -5.51
CA GLY A 528 13.78 12.59 -4.85
C GLY A 528 13.88 11.12 -5.25
N ALA A 529 12.74 10.41 -5.31
CA ALA A 529 12.69 9.01 -5.75
C ALA A 529 13.16 8.84 -7.20
N MET A 530 12.81 9.76 -8.11
CA MET A 530 13.28 9.74 -9.50
C MET A 530 14.81 9.85 -9.63
N ARG A 531 15.46 10.52 -8.68
CA ARG A 531 16.90 10.84 -8.71
C ARG A 531 17.76 9.91 -7.84
N LEU A 532 17.16 8.94 -7.14
CA LEU A 532 17.88 8.04 -6.21
C LEU A 532 19.00 7.26 -6.91
N ILE A 533 18.69 6.60 -8.03
CA ILE A 533 19.66 5.89 -8.87
C ILE A 533 19.59 6.45 -10.30
N PRO A 534 20.64 7.15 -10.78
CA PRO A 534 20.69 7.73 -12.12
C PRO A 534 21.13 6.74 -13.21
N THR A 535 20.50 5.56 -13.25
CA THR A 535 20.79 4.50 -14.24
C THR A 535 19.69 4.42 -15.29
N SER A 536 20.07 4.15 -16.54
CA SER A 536 19.15 3.99 -17.66
C SER A 536 18.16 2.83 -17.53
N LEU A 537 18.47 1.84 -16.70
CA LEU A 537 17.57 0.73 -16.36
C LEU A 537 16.26 1.20 -15.72
N TYR A 538 16.28 2.31 -14.97
CA TYR A 538 15.13 2.82 -14.22
C TYR A 538 14.45 4.02 -14.89
N PHE A 539 14.69 4.27 -16.18
CA PHE A 539 13.91 5.24 -16.93
C PHE A 539 12.40 4.92 -16.96
N PRO A 540 11.95 3.65 -17.08
CA PRO A 540 10.52 3.35 -16.99
C PRO A 540 9.89 3.80 -15.67
N LEU A 541 10.55 3.57 -14.53
CA LEU A 541 10.13 4.08 -13.22
C LEU A 541 9.99 5.61 -13.23
N ARG A 542 10.98 6.35 -13.76
CA ARG A 542 10.91 7.81 -13.86
C ARG A 542 9.70 8.27 -14.66
N PHE A 543 9.36 7.59 -15.75
CA PHE A 543 8.19 7.94 -16.56
C PHE A 543 6.88 7.75 -15.80
N HIS A 544 6.73 6.66 -15.02
CA HIS A 544 5.57 6.49 -14.13
C HIS A 544 5.43 7.64 -13.14
N LEU A 545 6.52 7.99 -12.46
CA LEU A 545 6.52 9.08 -11.48
C LEU A 545 6.23 10.45 -12.13
N VAL A 546 6.77 10.72 -13.32
CA VAL A 546 6.46 11.94 -14.09
C VAL A 546 5.00 11.98 -14.51
N ARG A 547 4.40 10.86 -14.93
CA ARG A 547 2.96 10.79 -15.26
C ARG A 547 2.09 11.11 -14.07
N SER A 548 2.40 10.54 -12.90
CA SER A 548 1.65 10.82 -11.67
C SER A 548 1.73 12.31 -11.29
N LEU A 549 2.92 12.92 -11.38
CA LEU A 549 3.08 14.36 -11.14
C LEU A 549 2.40 15.23 -12.22
N LEU A 550 2.35 14.76 -13.46
CA LEU A 550 1.67 15.46 -14.55
C LEU A 550 0.16 15.54 -14.30
N VAL A 551 -0.46 14.43 -13.90
CA VAL A 551 -1.88 14.37 -13.50
C VAL A 551 -2.15 15.33 -12.34
N LEU A 552 -1.28 15.33 -11.33
CA LEU A 552 -1.39 16.24 -10.19
C LEU A 552 -1.27 17.71 -10.62
N SER A 553 -0.29 18.03 -11.47
CA SER A 553 -0.07 19.39 -11.98
C SER A 553 -1.29 19.91 -12.74
N GLN A 554 -1.87 19.07 -13.60
CA GLN A 554 -3.06 19.40 -14.38
C GLN A 554 -4.31 19.60 -13.50
N ALA A 555 -4.51 18.72 -12.51
CA ALA A 555 -5.72 18.75 -11.70
C ALA A 555 -5.72 19.84 -10.62
N ALA A 556 -4.57 20.06 -9.96
CA ALA A 556 -4.44 21.05 -8.88
C ALA A 556 -4.07 22.46 -9.36
N ASP A 557 -3.79 22.62 -10.66
CA ASP A 557 -3.29 23.86 -11.28
C ASP A 557 -2.01 24.37 -10.59
N VAL A 558 -1.09 23.45 -10.31
CA VAL A 558 0.20 23.73 -9.63
C VAL A 558 1.34 23.44 -10.58
N TYR A 559 2.25 24.41 -10.70
CA TYR A 559 3.48 24.26 -11.48
C TYR A 559 4.45 23.28 -10.80
N ILE A 560 4.77 22.17 -11.49
CA ILE A 560 5.78 21.19 -11.10
C ILE A 560 6.85 21.14 -12.19
N PRO A 561 8.15 21.35 -11.89
CA PRO A 561 9.20 21.44 -12.91
C PRO A 561 9.59 20.06 -13.49
N LEU A 562 8.77 19.50 -14.39
CA LEU A 562 8.97 18.17 -14.98
C LEU A 562 9.93 18.15 -16.18
N ALA A 563 10.26 19.31 -16.76
CA ALA A 563 11.16 19.39 -17.90
C ALA A 563 12.61 18.95 -17.57
N SER A 564 13.12 19.29 -16.39
CA SER A 564 14.51 18.97 -16.03
C SER A 564 14.77 17.46 -15.97
N PRO A 565 13.97 16.65 -15.24
CA PRO A 565 14.18 15.20 -15.22
C PRO A 565 14.06 14.53 -16.60
N LEU A 566 13.20 15.04 -17.48
CA LEU A 566 13.06 14.53 -18.84
C LEU A 566 14.28 14.87 -19.73
N LEU A 567 14.82 16.08 -19.58
CA LEU A 567 16.05 16.51 -20.28
C LEU A 567 17.29 15.75 -19.78
N GLU A 568 17.33 15.34 -18.51
CA GLU A 568 18.37 14.45 -17.98
C GLU A 568 18.37 13.09 -18.68
N VAL A 569 17.19 12.50 -18.96
CA VAL A 569 17.06 11.24 -19.70
C VAL A 569 17.62 11.37 -21.12
N LEU A 570 17.30 12.44 -21.84
CA LEU A 570 17.87 12.70 -23.17
C LEU A 570 19.38 12.91 -23.14
N ASN A 571 19.90 13.52 -22.07
CA ASN A 571 21.33 13.76 -21.91
C ASN A 571 22.14 12.54 -21.48
N SER A 572 21.50 11.41 -21.22
CA SER A 572 22.16 10.16 -20.85
C SER A 572 23.06 9.61 -21.97
N ALA A 573 24.04 8.79 -21.59
CA ALA A 573 24.93 8.14 -22.55
C ALA A 573 24.16 7.25 -23.54
N GLU A 574 23.09 6.62 -23.07
CA GLU A 574 22.21 5.75 -23.87
C GLU A 574 21.53 6.50 -25.01
N MET A 575 21.12 7.75 -24.79
CA MET A 575 20.45 8.57 -25.82
C MET A 575 21.40 9.39 -26.68
N LYS A 576 22.70 9.42 -26.35
CA LYS A 576 23.75 10.11 -27.13
C LYS A 576 24.51 9.20 -28.07
N LYS A 577 24.64 7.91 -27.73
CA LYS A 577 25.36 6.91 -28.53
C LYS A 577 24.46 6.29 -29.61
N PRO A 578 25.03 5.80 -30.71
CA PRO A 578 24.27 5.10 -31.74
C PRO A 578 23.68 3.78 -31.20
N PRO A 579 22.45 3.42 -31.61
CA PRO A 579 21.81 2.21 -31.17
C PRO A 579 22.44 0.97 -31.82
N LYS A 580 22.45 -0.13 -31.07
CA LYS A 580 22.67 -1.48 -31.58
C LYS A 580 21.38 -2.02 -32.20
N ALA A 581 21.52 -2.76 -33.30
CA ALA A 581 20.41 -3.52 -33.87
C ALA A 581 19.96 -4.60 -32.86
N SER A 582 18.66 -4.89 -32.83
CA SER A 582 18.08 -5.87 -31.92
C SER A 582 16.78 -6.41 -32.51
N THR A 583 16.54 -7.69 -32.30
CA THR A 583 15.28 -8.41 -32.62
C THR A 583 14.33 -8.49 -31.42
N LEU A 584 14.66 -7.84 -30.30
CA LEU A 584 13.84 -7.84 -29.10
C LEU A 584 12.47 -7.19 -29.36
N LYS A 585 11.44 -7.74 -28.72
CA LYS A 585 10.09 -7.15 -28.73
C LYS A 585 10.13 -5.76 -28.06
N PRO A 586 9.28 -4.81 -28.46
CA PRO A 586 9.17 -3.52 -27.78
C PRO A 586 8.88 -3.66 -26.27
N LEU A 587 9.66 -2.96 -25.44
CA LEU A 587 9.44 -2.94 -23.99
C LEU A 587 8.13 -2.20 -23.69
N ASP A 588 7.24 -2.83 -22.93
CA ASP A 588 6.03 -2.18 -22.46
C ASP A 588 6.31 -1.34 -21.20
N PHE A 589 6.43 -0.03 -21.39
CA PHE A 589 6.66 0.93 -20.31
C PHE A 589 5.46 1.08 -19.36
N ALA A 590 4.27 0.55 -19.67
CA ALA A 590 3.11 0.61 -18.77
C ALA A 590 3.24 -0.38 -17.60
N VAL A 591 3.80 -1.56 -17.86
CA VAL A 591 3.94 -2.66 -16.86
C VAL A 591 5.38 -2.95 -16.48
N SER A 592 6.32 -2.11 -16.91
CA SER A 592 7.73 -2.22 -16.55
C SER A 592 8.16 -0.99 -15.75
N TYR A 593 8.73 -1.19 -14.56
CA TYR A 593 9.40 -0.13 -13.80
C TYR A 593 10.94 -0.18 -13.98
N ARG A 594 11.47 -1.33 -14.38
CA ARG A 594 12.89 -1.57 -14.69
C ARG A 594 13.00 -2.22 -16.06
N ALA A 595 13.92 -1.74 -16.88
CA ALA A 595 14.28 -2.38 -18.14
C ALA A 595 15.31 -3.50 -17.90
N PRO A 596 15.22 -4.66 -18.59
CA PRO A 596 16.28 -5.68 -18.56
C PRO A 596 17.58 -5.15 -19.18
N LYS A 597 18.74 -5.66 -18.73
CA LYS A 597 20.07 -5.23 -19.21
C LYS A 597 20.21 -5.40 -20.74
N ALA A 598 19.61 -6.45 -21.30
CA ALA A 598 19.62 -6.74 -22.74
C ALA A 598 19.01 -5.63 -23.62
N TYR A 599 18.09 -4.83 -23.09
CA TYR A 599 17.47 -3.73 -23.83
C TYR A 599 18.37 -2.51 -23.94
N LEU A 600 19.37 -2.36 -23.07
CA LEU A 600 20.24 -1.19 -23.07
C LEU A 600 20.97 -1.05 -24.41
N ARG A 601 21.14 0.20 -24.87
CA ARG A 601 21.75 0.57 -26.15
C ARG A 601 21.05 0.02 -27.40
N THR A 602 19.94 -0.71 -27.28
CA THR A 602 19.21 -1.20 -28.45
C THR A 602 18.40 -0.11 -29.11
N ARG A 603 18.15 -0.27 -30.41
CA ARG A 603 17.28 0.62 -31.17
C ARG A 603 15.86 0.68 -30.61
N VAL A 604 15.32 -0.49 -30.25
CA VAL A 604 13.98 -0.65 -29.70
C VAL A 604 13.82 0.14 -28.40
N TYR A 605 14.82 0.07 -27.51
CA TYR A 605 14.78 0.80 -26.24
C TYR A 605 14.90 2.31 -26.42
N GLN A 606 15.83 2.78 -27.28
CA GLN A 606 15.96 4.21 -27.56
C GLN A 606 14.69 4.81 -28.19
N ASP A 607 14.06 4.10 -29.13
CA ASP A 607 12.82 4.55 -29.76
C ASP A 607 11.69 4.64 -28.73
N GLY A 608 11.56 3.65 -27.83
CA GLY A 608 10.57 3.67 -26.75
C GLY A 608 10.80 4.79 -25.73
N ILE A 609 12.04 4.99 -25.28
CA ILE A 609 12.41 6.12 -24.40
C ILE A 609 12.08 7.46 -25.05
N GLY A 610 12.44 7.63 -26.32
CA GLY A 610 12.21 8.88 -27.02
C GLY A 610 10.72 9.18 -27.22
N ASP A 611 9.92 8.16 -27.53
CA ASP A 611 8.46 8.28 -27.62
C ASP A 611 7.87 8.72 -26.26
N GLU A 612 8.27 8.10 -25.15
CA GLU A 612 7.80 8.47 -23.81
C GLU A 612 8.27 9.88 -23.39
N VAL A 613 9.52 10.25 -23.65
CA VAL A 613 10.02 11.59 -23.32
C VAL A 613 9.31 12.65 -24.16
N ALA A 614 9.11 12.42 -25.46
CA ALA A 614 8.42 13.37 -26.33
C ALA A 614 6.98 13.59 -25.86
N GLU A 615 6.28 12.52 -25.49
CA GLU A 615 4.94 12.60 -24.94
C GLU A 615 4.90 13.36 -23.61
N LEU A 616 5.67 12.94 -22.61
CA LEU A 616 5.63 13.56 -21.28
C LEU A 616 6.05 15.03 -21.33
N MET A 617 7.05 15.37 -22.18
CA MET A 617 7.47 16.75 -22.39
C MET A 617 6.36 17.60 -23.03
N SER A 618 5.71 17.05 -24.06
CA SER A 618 4.62 17.73 -24.75
C SER A 618 3.38 17.89 -23.86
N GLY A 619 3.05 16.87 -23.05
CA GLY A 619 1.96 16.89 -22.08
C GLY A 619 2.22 17.91 -20.96
N PHE A 620 3.45 17.98 -20.45
CA PHE A 620 3.84 19.00 -19.46
C PHE A 620 3.65 20.43 -20.01
N LEU A 621 4.16 20.70 -21.22
CA LEU A 621 4.05 22.02 -21.83
C LEU A 621 2.62 22.34 -22.30
N TYR A 622 1.80 21.32 -22.57
CA TYR A 622 0.40 21.47 -22.93
C TYR A 622 -0.43 22.07 -21.78
N ILE A 623 -0.19 21.65 -20.53
CA ILE A 623 -0.85 22.21 -19.33
C ILE A 623 -0.71 23.74 -19.32
N TRP A 624 0.48 24.24 -19.64
CA TRP A 624 0.81 25.66 -19.63
C TRP A 624 0.64 26.36 -20.98
N SER A 625 0.09 25.67 -22.00
CA SER A 625 0.03 26.16 -23.38
C SER A 625 -0.73 27.47 -23.56
N LYS A 626 -1.69 27.76 -22.66
CA LYS A 626 -2.49 28.99 -22.64
C LYS A 626 -1.93 30.07 -21.72
N SER A 627 -0.91 29.76 -20.93
CA SER A 627 -0.34 30.71 -19.97
C SER A 627 0.32 31.89 -20.69
N ILE A 628 0.13 33.10 -20.17
CA ILE A 628 0.77 34.31 -20.69
C ILE A 628 2.30 34.24 -20.64
N SER A 629 2.86 33.44 -19.72
CA SER A 629 4.30 33.23 -19.52
C SER A 629 4.85 32.02 -20.27
N PHE A 630 4.07 31.42 -21.17
CA PHE A 630 4.50 30.25 -21.93
C PHE A 630 5.79 30.48 -22.74
N PRO A 631 6.01 31.62 -23.42
CA PRO A 631 7.25 31.86 -24.16
C PRO A 631 8.49 31.77 -23.26
N GLU A 632 8.43 32.38 -22.07
CA GLU A 632 9.50 32.35 -21.09
C GLU A 632 9.70 30.95 -20.48
N LEU A 633 8.62 30.21 -20.25
CA LEU A 633 8.66 28.85 -19.73
C LEU A 633 9.26 27.85 -20.74
N ALA A 634 8.88 27.96 -22.01
CA ALA A 634 9.29 27.04 -23.06
C ALA A 634 10.72 27.30 -23.57
N LEU A 635 11.21 28.54 -23.47
CA LEU A 635 12.50 28.94 -24.03
C LEU A 635 13.70 28.11 -23.51
N PRO A 636 13.88 27.87 -22.19
CA PRO A 636 14.97 27.02 -21.71
C PRO A 636 14.90 25.60 -22.27
N VAL A 637 13.69 25.03 -22.40
CA VAL A 637 13.46 23.69 -22.94
C VAL A 637 13.82 23.66 -24.43
N ILE A 638 13.36 24.64 -25.21
CA ILE A 638 13.67 24.76 -26.64
C ILE A 638 15.18 24.84 -26.87
N ILE A 639 15.90 25.65 -26.10
CA ILE A 639 17.36 25.79 -26.21
C ILE A 639 18.06 24.46 -25.92
N GLN A 640 17.67 23.76 -24.86
CA GLN A 640 18.27 22.49 -24.49
C GLN A 640 17.97 21.39 -25.51
N LEU A 641 16.74 21.30 -26.03
CA LEU A 641 16.37 20.37 -27.09
C LEU A 641 17.12 20.64 -28.39
N LYS A 642 17.24 21.90 -28.82
CA LYS A 642 18.05 22.29 -29.98
C LYS A 642 19.52 21.93 -29.80
N ARG A 643 20.08 22.13 -28.61
CA ARG A 643 21.46 21.74 -28.29
C ARG A 643 21.63 20.23 -28.38
N TRP A 644 20.70 19.46 -27.84
CA TRP A 644 20.71 18.01 -27.91
C TRP A 644 20.58 17.49 -29.36
N LEU A 645 19.67 18.06 -30.16
CA LEU A 645 19.51 17.74 -31.58
C LEU A 645 20.80 17.96 -32.37
N LYS A 646 21.51 19.06 -32.13
CA LYS A 646 22.82 19.32 -32.76
C LYS A 646 23.86 18.26 -32.39
N GLN A 647 23.88 17.81 -31.13
CA GLN A 647 24.81 16.77 -30.67
C GLN A 647 24.49 15.40 -31.30
N VAL A 648 23.21 15.02 -31.31
CA VAL A 648 22.75 13.73 -31.82
C VAL A 648 22.78 13.64 -33.35
N SER A 649 22.63 14.77 -34.04
CA SER A 649 22.76 14.85 -35.51
C SER A 649 24.22 14.94 -35.99
N SER A 650 25.20 14.95 -35.08
CA SER A 650 26.62 15.01 -35.46
C SER A 650 27.04 13.76 -36.24
N LYS A 651 27.69 13.96 -37.40
CA LYS A 651 28.15 12.86 -38.28
C LYS A 651 29.17 11.93 -37.62
N SER A 652 29.99 12.44 -36.70
CA SER A 652 31.11 11.70 -36.09
C SER A 652 30.72 10.92 -34.83
N SER A 653 29.87 11.48 -33.95
CA SER A 653 29.59 10.90 -32.61
C SER A 653 28.10 10.88 -32.23
N GLY A 654 27.19 11.22 -33.14
CA GLY A 654 25.76 11.30 -32.86
C GLY A 654 25.07 9.93 -32.69
N ASN A 655 23.85 9.95 -32.12
CA ASN A 655 23.01 8.76 -31.96
C ASN A 655 22.53 8.21 -33.34
N LYS A 656 22.56 8.98 -34.43
CA LYS A 656 22.18 8.52 -35.79
C LYS A 656 20.75 7.96 -35.89
N ASN A 657 19.91 8.19 -34.88
CA ASN A 657 18.51 7.79 -34.88
C ASN A 657 17.64 8.86 -35.54
N ALA A 658 17.36 8.68 -36.83
CA ALA A 658 16.56 9.63 -37.63
C ALA A 658 15.12 9.83 -37.10
N LYS A 659 14.48 8.78 -36.58
CA LYS A 659 13.14 8.85 -35.98
C LYS A 659 13.11 9.85 -34.82
N LEU A 660 14.03 9.70 -33.86
CA LEU A 660 14.13 10.58 -32.70
C LEU A 660 14.47 12.02 -33.09
N VAL A 661 15.44 12.20 -34.00
CA VAL A 661 15.80 13.54 -34.49
C VAL A 661 14.60 14.24 -35.11
N SER A 662 13.84 13.53 -35.95
CA SER A 662 12.62 14.07 -36.57
C SER A 662 11.56 14.43 -35.52
N GLN A 663 11.26 13.51 -34.60
CA GLN A 663 10.26 13.69 -33.55
C GLN A 663 10.55 14.91 -32.66
N PHE A 664 11.78 15.05 -32.16
CA PHE A 664 12.16 16.20 -31.32
C PHE A 664 12.28 17.49 -32.12
N SER A 665 12.63 17.43 -33.41
CA SER A 665 12.61 18.61 -34.29
C SER A 665 11.18 19.13 -34.48
N VAL A 666 10.21 18.23 -34.71
CA VAL A 666 8.79 18.57 -34.79
C VAL A 666 8.30 19.15 -33.47
N LEU A 667 8.63 18.52 -32.33
CA LEU A 667 8.26 19.05 -31.01
C LEU A 667 8.78 20.49 -30.82
N VAL A 668 10.06 20.76 -31.12
CA VAL A 668 10.64 22.10 -31.03
C VAL A 668 9.88 23.10 -31.91
N GLN A 669 9.55 22.74 -33.16
CA GLN A 669 8.78 23.61 -34.04
C GLN A 669 7.40 23.94 -33.46
N LYS A 670 6.71 22.96 -32.85
CA LYS A 670 5.40 23.18 -32.21
C LYS A 670 5.48 24.05 -30.97
N LEU A 671 6.55 23.91 -30.17
CA LEU A 671 6.80 24.78 -29.03
C LEU A 671 7.05 26.24 -29.45
N GLU A 672 7.84 26.44 -30.51
CA GLU A 672 8.07 27.79 -31.07
C GLU A 672 6.80 28.40 -31.67
N ALA A 673 5.99 27.59 -32.36
CA ALA A 673 4.71 28.04 -32.89
C ALA A 673 3.75 28.46 -31.77
N ASN A 674 3.71 27.72 -30.67
CA ASN A 674 2.89 28.09 -29.51
C ASN A 674 3.41 29.34 -28.79
N ALA A 675 4.73 29.48 -28.67
CA ALA A 675 5.34 30.69 -28.11
C ALA A 675 4.95 31.94 -28.92
N LYS A 676 5.08 31.88 -30.26
CA LYS A 676 4.64 32.96 -31.16
C LYS A 676 3.15 33.25 -31.05
N PHE A 677 2.31 32.22 -31.01
CA PHE A 677 0.86 32.39 -30.82
C PHE A 677 0.54 33.14 -29.53
N ILE A 678 1.20 32.82 -28.42
CA ILE A 678 1.00 33.50 -27.15
C ILE A 678 1.56 34.93 -27.19
N GLU A 679 2.71 35.17 -27.80
CA GLU A 679 3.26 36.52 -28.02
C GLU A 679 2.30 37.41 -28.81
N GLU A 680 1.71 36.91 -29.89
CA GLU A 680 0.73 37.62 -30.71
C GLU A 680 -0.55 37.97 -29.93
N LYS A 681 -1.00 37.08 -29.04
CA LYS A 681 -2.15 37.33 -28.16
C LYS A 681 -1.80 38.31 -27.04
N ARG A 682 -0.62 38.17 -26.45
CA ARG A 682 -0.09 39.05 -25.40
C ARG A 682 0.13 40.48 -25.91
N ALA A 683 0.51 40.67 -27.17
CA ALA A 683 0.65 41.98 -27.79
C ALA A 683 -0.68 42.77 -27.90
N ARG A 684 -1.83 42.09 -27.79
CA ARG A 684 -3.18 42.68 -27.87
C ARG A 684 -3.82 42.88 -26.49
N VAL A 685 -3.06 42.66 -25.42
CA VAL A 685 -3.54 42.79 -24.05
C VAL A 685 -3.43 44.24 -23.59
N ASP A 686 -4.53 44.80 -23.09
CA ASP A 686 -4.61 46.18 -22.61
C ASP A 686 -4.37 46.31 -21.09
N PHE A 687 -4.02 45.22 -20.40
CA PHE A 687 -3.82 45.21 -18.96
C PHE A 687 -2.35 45.07 -18.53
N ALA A 688 -2.01 45.73 -17.42
CA ALA A 688 -0.68 45.64 -16.82
C ALA A 688 -0.53 44.35 -15.97
N PRO A 689 0.71 43.83 -15.79
CA PRO A 689 0.99 42.64 -14.96
C PRO A 689 0.53 42.73 -13.50
N LYS A 690 0.22 43.94 -13.02
CA LYS A 690 -0.31 44.18 -11.67
C LYS A 690 -1.75 43.65 -11.51
N HIS A 691 -2.52 43.56 -12.59
CA HIS A 691 -3.90 43.09 -12.58
C HIS A 691 -3.96 41.56 -12.66
N ARG A 692 -3.69 40.89 -11.52
CA ARG A 692 -3.63 39.41 -11.44
C ARG A 692 -4.89 38.72 -11.96
N SER A 693 -6.07 39.24 -11.65
CA SER A 693 -7.33 38.66 -12.13
C SER A 693 -7.45 38.63 -13.66
N GLN A 694 -6.94 39.66 -14.34
CA GLN A 694 -6.96 39.73 -15.81
C GLN A 694 -5.87 38.86 -16.43
N VAL A 695 -4.71 38.75 -15.76
CA VAL A 695 -3.64 37.79 -16.10
C VAL A 695 -4.15 36.36 -16.01
N ASP A 696 -4.84 36.00 -14.92
CA ASP A 696 -5.39 34.67 -14.69
C ASP A 696 -6.56 34.36 -15.65
N ALA A 697 -7.25 35.39 -16.14
CA ALA A 697 -8.30 35.27 -17.16
C ALA A 697 -7.75 35.16 -18.59
N PHE A 698 -6.45 35.35 -18.82
CA PHE A 698 -5.84 35.31 -20.15
C PHE A 698 -6.09 33.95 -20.82
N LEU A 699 -6.78 33.98 -21.97
CA LEU A 699 -7.13 32.79 -22.77
C LEU A 699 -7.84 31.67 -21.97
N LYS A 700 -8.53 32.00 -20.86
CA LYS A 700 -9.25 31.01 -20.07
C LYS A 700 -10.36 30.33 -20.90
N ASP A 701 -11.10 31.12 -21.67
CA ASP A 701 -12.19 30.68 -22.55
C ASP A 701 -11.72 30.04 -23.86
N PHE A 702 -10.43 30.14 -24.18
CA PHE A 702 -9.88 29.53 -25.38
C PHE A 702 -9.65 28.03 -25.15
N ASP A 703 -10.04 27.23 -26.14
CA ASP A 703 -9.82 25.79 -26.12
C ASP A 703 -8.33 25.47 -26.27
N ALA A 704 -7.76 24.80 -25.27
CA ALA A 704 -6.35 24.41 -25.27
C ALA A 704 -6.00 23.50 -26.47
N ALA A 705 -6.93 22.68 -26.94
CA ALA A 705 -6.73 21.80 -28.09
C ALA A 705 -6.54 22.55 -29.41
N LYS A 706 -7.03 23.79 -29.50
CA LYS A 706 -6.88 24.64 -30.70
C LYS A 706 -5.57 25.39 -30.75
N THR A 707 -4.75 25.33 -29.69
CA THR A 707 -3.41 25.91 -29.71
C THR A 707 -2.48 25.11 -30.64
N PRO A 708 -1.44 25.72 -31.23
CA PRO A 708 -0.49 25.00 -32.10
C PRO A 708 0.15 23.77 -31.42
N LEU A 709 0.42 23.84 -30.11
CA LEU A 709 0.91 22.71 -29.33
C LEU A 709 -0.20 21.74 -28.97
N GLY A 710 -1.39 22.23 -28.61
CA GLY A 710 -2.54 21.40 -28.25
C GLY A 710 -3.00 20.48 -29.37
N ALA A 711 -3.10 21.00 -30.60
CA ALA A 711 -3.46 20.18 -31.76
C ALA A 711 -2.46 19.03 -31.98
N TYR A 712 -1.17 19.29 -31.75
CA TYR A 712 -0.12 18.27 -31.83
C TYR A 712 -0.27 17.22 -30.72
N VAL A 713 -0.50 17.64 -29.47
CA VAL A 713 -0.64 16.72 -28.32
C VAL A 713 -1.89 15.86 -28.42
N VAL A 714 -3.02 16.43 -28.86
CA VAL A 714 -4.26 15.67 -29.09
C VAL A 714 -4.09 14.64 -30.20
N ALA A 715 -3.44 15.02 -31.32
CA ALA A 715 -3.14 14.08 -32.40
C ALA A 715 -2.18 12.97 -31.94
N GLN A 716 -1.17 13.30 -31.14
CA GLN A 716 -0.24 12.34 -30.56
C GLN A 716 -0.96 11.35 -29.62
N ALA A 717 -1.83 11.85 -28.75
CA ALA A 717 -2.62 11.03 -27.83
C ALA A 717 -3.57 10.08 -28.58
N ALA A 718 -4.23 10.56 -29.64
CA ALA A 718 -5.10 9.73 -30.49
C ALA A 718 -4.31 8.61 -31.19
N ALA A 719 -3.17 8.94 -31.79
CA ALA A 719 -2.29 7.95 -32.43
C ALA A 719 -1.75 6.91 -31.43
N ARG A 720 -1.46 7.32 -30.18
CA ARG A 720 -1.06 6.37 -29.11
C ARG A 720 -2.22 5.48 -28.69
N ALA A 721 -3.41 6.04 -28.51
CA ALA A 721 -4.59 5.26 -28.13
C ALA A 721 -4.91 4.18 -29.18
N GLU A 722 -4.79 4.51 -30.47
CA GLU A 722 -4.93 3.55 -31.56
C GLU A 722 -3.85 2.46 -31.52
N ARG A 723 -2.57 2.84 -31.39
CA ARG A 723 -1.46 1.86 -31.25
C ARG A 723 -1.64 0.97 -30.03
N ALA A 724 -2.09 1.50 -28.91
CA ALA A 724 -2.34 0.75 -27.69
C ALA A 724 -3.48 -0.25 -27.86
N LYS A 725 -4.54 0.10 -28.62
CA LYS A 725 -5.64 -0.81 -28.97
C LYS A 725 -5.14 -1.96 -29.85
N VAL A 726 -4.42 -1.66 -30.93
CA VAL A 726 -3.86 -2.68 -31.83
C VAL A 726 -2.94 -3.63 -31.06
N LEU A 727 -2.09 -3.10 -30.17
CA LEU A 727 -1.17 -3.90 -29.38
C LEU A 727 -1.89 -4.71 -28.28
N ALA A 728 -3.04 -4.24 -27.77
CA ALA A 728 -3.89 -5.00 -26.87
C ALA A 728 -4.66 -6.12 -27.61
N GLU A 729 -5.12 -5.88 -28.84
CA GLU A 729 -5.79 -6.87 -29.68
C GLU A 729 -4.83 -7.97 -30.11
N ALA A 730 -3.63 -7.62 -30.57
CA ALA A 730 -2.57 -8.59 -30.90
C ALA A 730 -2.22 -9.48 -29.69
N ARG A 731 -2.15 -8.89 -28.49
CA ARG A 731 -1.92 -9.66 -27.25
C ARG A 731 -3.04 -10.64 -26.93
N LYS A 732 -4.30 -10.22 -27.10
CA LYS A 732 -5.45 -11.12 -26.88
C LYS A 732 -5.46 -12.26 -27.89
N GLU A 733 -5.07 -11.99 -29.13
CA GLU A 733 -4.93 -13.02 -30.16
C GLU A 733 -3.79 -14.00 -29.84
N ASP A 734 -2.63 -13.50 -29.41
CA ASP A 734 -1.51 -14.34 -28.98
C ASP A 734 -1.85 -15.19 -27.75
N GLU A 735 -2.55 -14.63 -26.76
CA GLU A 735 -3.00 -15.38 -25.58
C GLU A 735 -4.06 -16.42 -25.93
N LYS A 736 -4.93 -16.12 -26.91
CA LYS A 736 -5.91 -17.08 -27.42
C LYS A 736 -5.22 -18.23 -28.17
N LYS A 737 -4.24 -17.92 -29.03
CA LYS A 737 -3.43 -18.93 -29.71
C LYS A 737 -2.68 -19.81 -28.70
N ARG A 738 -2.04 -19.22 -27.69
CA ARG A 738 -1.36 -19.99 -26.65
C ARG A 738 -2.31 -20.93 -25.91
N LYS A 739 -3.52 -20.47 -25.57
CA LYS A 739 -4.54 -21.32 -24.94
C LYS A 739 -5.10 -22.39 -25.88
N GLU A 740 -5.13 -22.14 -27.18
CA GLU A 740 -5.51 -23.13 -28.20
C GLU A 740 -4.41 -24.18 -28.36
N ASP A 741 -3.14 -23.78 -28.36
CA ASP A 741 -1.97 -24.66 -28.42
C ASP A 741 -1.84 -25.51 -27.15
N GLU A 742 -2.01 -24.92 -25.95
CA GLU A 742 -2.07 -25.64 -24.68
C GLU A 742 -3.21 -26.68 -24.67
N LYS A 743 -4.38 -26.34 -25.21
CA LYS A 743 -5.52 -27.27 -25.34
C LYS A 743 -5.34 -28.31 -26.44
N ALA A 744 -4.57 -28.02 -27.47
CA ALA A 744 -4.25 -28.96 -28.53
C ALA A 744 -3.19 -29.97 -28.07
N GLY A 745 -2.19 -29.52 -27.28
CA GLY A 745 -1.20 -30.39 -26.63
C GLY A 745 -1.86 -31.38 -25.66
N LEU A 746 -2.82 -30.92 -24.85
CA LEU A 746 -3.60 -31.78 -23.95
C LEU A 746 -4.56 -32.75 -24.67
N LYS A 747 -4.81 -32.57 -25.97
CA LYS A 747 -5.64 -33.48 -26.78
C LYS A 747 -4.80 -34.44 -27.64
N GLY A 748 -3.50 -34.24 -27.72
CA GLY A 748 -2.57 -35.12 -28.45
C GLY A 748 -2.05 -36.28 -27.62
N ASP A 749 -2.32 -36.29 -26.32
CA ASP A 749 -1.80 -37.27 -25.35
C ASP A 749 -2.80 -38.40 -25.00
N ASP A 750 -4.03 -38.33 -25.52
CA ASP A 750 -5.11 -39.31 -25.26
C ASP A 750 -5.18 -40.45 -26.32
N ASP A 751 -4.28 -40.48 -27.32
CA ASP A 751 -4.31 -41.45 -28.44
C ASP A 751 -3.03 -42.29 -28.57
N VAL A 752 -2.16 -42.32 -27.55
CA VAL A 752 -0.97 -43.18 -27.51
C VAL A 752 -0.78 -43.81 -26.12
N GLU A 753 -1.73 -44.64 -25.69
CA GLU A 753 -1.46 -45.71 -24.73
C GLU A 753 -1.68 -47.06 -25.43
N GLU A 754 -0.58 -47.65 -25.92
CA GLU A 754 -0.26 -49.08 -25.96
C GLU A 754 0.89 -49.29 -26.96
N GLU A 755 2.15 -49.21 -26.50
CA GLU A 755 3.16 -50.28 -26.66
C GLU A 755 4.58 -49.79 -26.26
N GLU A 756 5.10 -50.49 -25.24
CA GLU A 756 6.50 -50.81 -24.94
C GLU A 756 7.39 -49.83 -24.14
N GLU A 757 7.74 -50.33 -22.95
CA GLU A 757 8.84 -49.97 -22.06
C GLU A 757 10.19 -49.97 -22.79
N ASP A 758 11.05 -49.01 -22.42
CA ASP A 758 12.47 -49.16 -22.04
C ASP A 758 13.40 -48.09 -22.68
N SER A 759 13.68 -47.00 -21.95
CA SER A 759 15.00 -46.37 -21.85
C SER A 759 14.96 -45.15 -20.93
N GLU A 760 15.63 -45.26 -19.78
CA GLU A 760 16.00 -44.17 -18.89
C GLU A 760 16.94 -43.15 -19.59
N GLU A 761 16.82 -41.87 -19.22
CA GLU A 761 17.87 -40.84 -19.04
C GLU A 761 17.49 -39.42 -19.50
N ASP A 762 17.74 -38.47 -18.58
CA ASP A 762 17.89 -37.02 -18.68
C ASP A 762 16.69 -36.07 -18.94
N VAL A 763 16.21 -35.50 -17.83
CA VAL A 763 15.41 -34.28 -17.75
C VAL A 763 16.30 -33.18 -17.15
N ASP A 764 16.95 -32.38 -17.99
CA ASP A 764 17.69 -31.19 -17.55
C ASP A 764 16.75 -29.97 -17.44
N LEU A 765 16.35 -29.70 -16.19
CA LEU A 765 15.79 -28.43 -15.73
C LEU A 765 16.92 -27.40 -15.64
N ALA A 766 16.96 -26.47 -16.59
CA ALA A 766 17.86 -25.32 -16.53
C ALA A 766 17.32 -24.29 -15.50
N GLU A 767 17.81 -24.41 -14.27
CA GLU A 767 17.85 -23.32 -13.29
C GLU A 767 19.00 -22.36 -13.64
N GLU A 768 18.68 -21.07 -13.72
CA GLU A 768 19.65 -19.98 -13.93
C GLU A 768 20.26 -19.58 -12.57
N ASP A 769 21.40 -20.15 -12.21
CA ASP A 769 22.32 -19.58 -11.22
C ASP A 769 23.43 -18.79 -11.91
N ASP A 770 23.44 -17.48 -11.67
CA ASP A 770 24.48 -16.51 -12.07
C ASP A 770 25.52 -16.48 -10.93
N ASP A 771 26.67 -17.13 -11.12
CA ASP A 771 27.89 -16.85 -10.34
C ASP A 771 29.05 -16.43 -11.24
N ASP A 772 29.69 -15.33 -10.81
CA ASP A 772 30.79 -14.60 -11.43
C ASP A 772 32.08 -15.44 -11.47
N GLU A 773 32.75 -15.56 -12.62
CA GLU A 773 34.21 -15.73 -12.64
C GLU A 773 34.93 -14.93 -13.74
N GLU A 774 36.05 -14.37 -13.29
CA GLU A 774 37.05 -13.59 -14.01
C GLU A 774 37.84 -14.47 -14.99
N GLU A 775 38.03 -14.02 -16.23
CA GLU A 775 39.10 -14.55 -17.08
C GLU A 775 40.21 -13.52 -17.25
N GLY A 776 41.37 -13.87 -16.68
CA GLY A 776 42.66 -13.31 -17.03
C GLY A 776 43.08 -13.75 -18.42
N GLY A 777 43.54 -12.80 -19.24
CA GLY A 777 44.20 -13.09 -20.50
C GLY A 777 45.70 -13.22 -20.26
N GLU A 778 46.21 -14.44 -20.45
CA GLU A 778 47.63 -14.70 -20.67
C GLU A 778 48.03 -14.28 -22.08
N ASP A 779 49.28 -13.85 -22.14
CA ASP A 779 50.05 -13.39 -23.28
C ASP A 779 50.26 -14.50 -24.32
N ASP A 780 50.30 -14.10 -25.60
CA ASP A 780 51.14 -14.77 -26.59
C ASP A 780 51.89 -13.70 -27.39
N GLU A 781 53.21 -13.74 -27.21
CA GLU A 781 54.26 -13.07 -27.98
C GLU A 781 54.35 -13.73 -29.38
N ASP A 782 54.54 -12.95 -30.45
CA ASP A 782 55.83 -12.90 -31.17
C ASP A 782 55.76 -12.23 -32.55
N ASP A 783 56.86 -11.50 -32.80
CA ASP A 783 57.56 -11.19 -34.07
C ASP A 783 57.02 -10.13 -35.07
N GLU A 784 57.48 -8.88 -34.92
CA GLU A 784 58.64 -8.28 -35.67
C GLU A 784 59.02 -6.87 -35.18
#